data_AF-A0AA96YAP7-F1
#
_entry.id   AF-A0AA96YAP7-F1
#
_cell.length_a   1.000
_cell.length_b   1.000
_cell.length_c   1.000
_cell.angle_alpha   90.00
_cell.angle_beta   90.00
_cell.angle_gamma   90.00
#
_symmetry.space_group_name_H-M   'P 1'
#
loop_
_entity.id
_entity.type
_entity.pdbx_description
1 polymer ?
#
loop_
_entity_poly.entity_id
_entity_poly.type
_entity_poly.pdbx_seq_one_letter_code
_entity_poly.pdbx_strand_id
1 'polypeptide(L)'
;MSLVLGLVAPLLIVFLAGDLVWREREVKVDPLVDSLPTRSWSFVVGKLLVLAVMLCLALVLMVVGALLAQTFSGYTQYNLGVYGVGLFTITLVDLLLVAVLAMTVQVLMNQKFLGYVLSALLVVLFTAGGNFVFRNTRLLQYGFRPKSYYSDLSGYGSMLEPVRWYQGYWLAIALLLICVTALFWVRGVDTQPKQRWRIARQRFTRPMQMVMALSAVAALLLSGWIYYNTAMLSAGTNRAEGVAQLVAYEQAYGQLRDAQPKITAINLQGDLYPDEDARFAVKGTYTLENQTQQPIDTVLIQVPKAIQVNQITLAGAPEGQPIEHPALQGYAFTLPTPLPPGGTVEASFDLVRQSPEGFANDPGRDFSDYLTNGANFGSNEFLPQVGFNDRLRFLISPEIREQAGLPPIAPKAEQARAAQVNANHPDTHLAQFSAILSTAPDQIIFTSGEQVREWTESNRRYFEYQSQVPIEKQVPFISGRYEVKRDDWQGIPIEVYYHPGHDRNIDRILAGAKQGLDYASQQFGPYPHKSLRIVETPYVSEAISYPAGQILMGENQVFLANIKGDGTQTLDSAFHIAAHEVAHQWWGHQIHISNQRPGDRILTESLSEYTANQVYSQEFGTTGLGAALRNNLDLYLQNRSRSDVPLVEAGEGDNHLVYQKGGLVTYALQDYLGEDLVNQTLAQFLRDNAPIPPYPTGTDLVAALRTVTPEKYQYLITDLFETVTLYDNRVTAATVSPRADGKFDVTLTINTAKVRSDEVGNETPAPINQEEIDVGIYNAEGKLIYLKKHPFSDGTSTLTITVDQPPSRAGIDPLHKLIDKLPDDNIAGVSAGRTDGVG
;
A
#
# COMPACT_ATOMS: atom_id res chain seq x y z
N MET A 1 16.58 4.30 -2.36
CA MET A 1 17.39 3.36 -3.19
C MET A 1 16.88 3.26 -4.63
N SER A 2 15.56 3.26 -4.88
CA SER A 2 14.95 3.18 -6.23
C SER A 2 15.32 4.33 -7.17
N LEU A 3 15.37 5.58 -6.69
CA LEU A 3 15.75 6.74 -7.52
C LEU A 3 17.23 6.69 -7.97
N VAL A 4 18.13 6.29 -7.06
CA VAL A 4 19.57 6.22 -7.32
C VAL A 4 19.88 5.13 -8.35
N LEU A 5 19.34 3.92 -8.15
CA LEU A 5 19.58 2.80 -9.08
C LEU A 5 18.75 2.92 -10.36
N GLY A 6 17.54 3.48 -10.29
CA GLY A 6 16.62 3.57 -11.42
C GLY A 6 16.86 4.74 -12.36
N LEU A 7 17.54 5.81 -11.91
CA LEU A 7 17.77 7.01 -12.72
C LEU A 7 19.23 7.50 -12.67
N VAL A 8 19.80 7.68 -11.47
CA VAL A 8 21.14 8.27 -11.32
C VAL A 8 22.23 7.36 -11.88
N ALA A 9 22.21 6.07 -11.53
CA ALA A 9 23.18 5.09 -12.03
C ALA A 9 23.13 4.96 -13.58
N PRO A 10 21.96 4.82 -14.23
CA PRO A 10 21.86 4.87 -15.70
C PRO A 10 22.47 6.14 -16.33
N LEU A 11 22.25 7.32 -15.74
CA LEU A 11 22.83 8.57 -16.26
C LEU A 11 24.35 8.64 -16.06
N LEU A 12 24.87 8.13 -14.95
CA LEU A 12 26.31 7.98 -14.75
C LEU A 12 26.93 7.02 -15.75
N ILE A 13 26.23 5.93 -16.09
CA ILE A 13 26.66 4.99 -17.14
C ILE A 13 26.71 5.69 -18.49
N VAL A 14 25.72 6.53 -18.83
CA VAL A 14 25.74 7.33 -20.05
C VAL A 14 27.00 8.20 -20.12
N PHE A 15 27.37 8.83 -19.00
CA PHE A 15 28.61 9.61 -18.91
C PHE A 15 29.86 8.75 -19.10
N LEU A 16 30.00 7.67 -18.32
CA LEU A 16 31.16 6.76 -18.36
C LEU A 16 31.34 6.10 -19.73
N ALA A 17 30.24 5.69 -20.37
CA ALA A 17 30.26 5.10 -21.70
C ALA A 17 30.72 6.11 -22.76
N GLY A 18 30.25 7.36 -22.69
CA GLY A 18 30.73 8.41 -23.59
C GLY A 18 32.20 8.74 -23.36
N ASP A 19 32.62 8.91 -22.11
CA ASP A 19 34.02 9.19 -21.79
C ASP A 19 34.93 8.08 -22.31
N LEU A 20 34.58 6.82 -22.08
CA LEU A 20 35.32 5.68 -22.64
C LEU A 20 35.35 5.67 -24.16
N VAL A 21 34.26 6.00 -24.85
CA VAL A 21 34.25 6.04 -26.33
C VAL A 21 35.18 7.13 -26.88
N TRP A 22 35.22 8.30 -26.23
CA TRP A 22 35.96 9.48 -26.71
C TRP A 22 37.36 9.66 -26.13
N ARG A 23 37.72 8.89 -25.08
CA ARG A 23 38.95 9.02 -24.31
C ARG A 23 40.21 9.20 -25.14
N GLU A 24 40.44 8.33 -26.13
CA GLU A 24 41.66 8.36 -26.94
C GLU A 24 41.76 9.62 -27.79
N ARG A 25 40.63 10.19 -28.24
CA ARG A 25 40.58 11.44 -29.01
C ARG A 25 40.84 12.65 -28.15
N GLU A 26 40.35 12.64 -26.92
CA GLU A 26 40.52 13.74 -25.97
C GLU A 26 41.97 13.90 -25.53
N VAL A 27 42.66 12.77 -25.33
CA VAL A 27 44.10 12.77 -25.04
C VAL A 27 44.97 12.77 -26.31
N LYS A 28 44.37 12.86 -27.51
CA LYS A 28 45.02 12.96 -28.83
C LYS A 28 45.96 11.80 -29.18
N VAL A 29 45.65 10.59 -28.71
CA VAL A 29 46.40 9.36 -29.03
C VAL A 29 45.67 8.44 -30.02
N ASP A 30 44.48 8.86 -30.47
CA ASP A 30 43.66 8.11 -31.41
C ASP A 30 44.38 7.73 -32.73
N PRO A 31 45.27 8.54 -33.36
CA PRO A 31 45.97 8.10 -34.57
C PRO A 31 46.91 6.92 -34.31
N LEU A 32 47.46 6.84 -33.10
CA LEU A 32 48.37 5.78 -32.68
C LEU A 32 47.57 4.49 -32.45
N VAL A 33 46.45 4.57 -31.73
CA VAL A 33 45.55 3.44 -31.44
C VAL A 33 44.85 2.93 -32.71
N ASP A 34 44.47 3.82 -33.63
CA ASP A 34 43.79 3.46 -34.86
C ASP A 34 44.69 2.75 -35.88
N SER A 35 46.00 2.95 -35.80
CA SER A 35 47.00 2.28 -36.64
C SER A 35 47.30 0.83 -36.23
N LEU A 36 46.86 0.41 -35.03
CA LEU A 36 47.13 -0.93 -34.53
C LEU A 36 46.44 -2.01 -35.39
N PRO A 37 47.12 -3.14 -35.70
CA PRO A 37 46.59 -4.24 -36.50
C PRO A 37 45.59 -5.12 -35.71
N THR A 38 44.77 -4.51 -34.87
CA THR A 38 43.72 -5.14 -34.07
C THR A 38 42.36 -4.95 -34.73
N ARG A 39 41.42 -5.85 -34.44
CA ARG A 39 40.06 -5.82 -35.02
C ARG A 39 39.20 -4.82 -34.24
N SER A 40 38.32 -4.05 -34.91
CA SER A 40 37.51 -3.02 -34.24
C SER A 40 36.63 -3.55 -33.09
N TRP A 41 36.12 -4.78 -33.20
CA TRP A 41 35.30 -5.37 -32.15
C TRP A 41 36.06 -5.56 -30.83
N SER A 42 37.39 -5.70 -30.85
CA SER A 42 38.18 -5.87 -29.61
C SER A 42 38.18 -4.59 -28.77
N PHE A 43 38.11 -3.42 -29.39
CA PHE A 43 37.97 -2.14 -28.68
C PHE A 43 36.58 -2.00 -28.05
N VAL A 44 35.53 -2.40 -28.77
CA VAL A 44 34.16 -2.37 -28.25
C VAL A 44 34.03 -3.28 -27.04
N VAL A 45 34.41 -4.56 -27.21
CA VAL A 45 34.36 -5.54 -26.12
C VAL A 45 35.27 -5.14 -24.97
N GLY A 46 36.48 -4.64 -25.23
CA GLY A 46 37.40 -4.17 -24.20
C GLY A 46 36.80 -3.05 -23.35
N LYS A 47 36.22 -2.02 -23.98
CA LYS A 47 35.58 -0.91 -23.26
C LYS A 47 34.30 -1.34 -22.53
N LEU A 48 33.51 -2.25 -23.10
CA LEU A 48 32.35 -2.84 -22.42
C LEU A 48 32.77 -3.70 -21.22
N LEU A 49 33.85 -4.47 -21.32
CA LEU A 49 34.39 -5.23 -20.19
C LEU A 49 34.88 -4.31 -19.08
N VAL A 50 35.52 -3.19 -19.42
CA VAL A 50 35.90 -2.17 -18.44
C VAL A 50 34.66 -1.62 -17.74
N LEU A 51 33.61 -1.25 -18.49
CA LEU A 51 32.33 -0.82 -17.90
C LEU A 51 31.73 -1.91 -17.01
N ALA A 52 31.69 -3.16 -17.46
CA ALA A 52 31.17 -4.28 -16.69
C ALA A 52 31.94 -4.47 -15.36
N VAL A 53 33.28 -4.40 -15.40
CA VAL A 53 34.11 -4.48 -14.19
C VAL A 53 33.86 -3.30 -13.26
N MET A 54 33.74 -2.08 -13.79
CA MET A 54 33.40 -0.90 -13.00
C MET A 54 32.04 -1.05 -12.31
N LEU A 55 31.04 -1.56 -13.03
CA LEU A 55 29.70 -1.81 -12.50
C LEU A 55 29.71 -2.92 -11.44
N CYS A 56 30.39 -4.04 -11.69
CA CYS A 56 30.56 -5.11 -10.70
C CYS A 56 31.25 -4.59 -9.44
N LEU A 57 32.32 -3.82 -9.58
CA LEU A 57 33.03 -3.22 -8.44
C LEU A 57 32.11 -2.27 -7.66
N ALA A 58 31.35 -1.42 -8.33
CA ALA A 58 30.38 -0.54 -7.69
C ALA A 58 29.33 -1.33 -6.90
N LEU A 59 28.82 -2.44 -7.45
CA LEU A 59 27.89 -3.31 -6.76
C LEU A 59 28.53 -4.05 -5.57
N VAL A 60 29.79 -4.49 -5.69
CA VAL A 60 30.54 -5.07 -4.55
C VAL A 60 30.71 -4.03 -3.44
N LEU A 61 31.09 -2.80 -3.78
CA LEU A 61 31.19 -1.71 -2.81
C LEU A 61 29.84 -1.40 -2.16
N MET A 62 28.75 -1.50 -2.93
CA MET A 62 27.39 -1.36 -2.40
C MET A 62 27.03 -2.49 -1.43
N VAL A 63 27.40 -3.75 -1.73
CA VAL A 63 27.25 -4.88 -0.80
C VAL A 63 28.03 -4.61 0.47
N VAL A 64 29.31 -4.26 0.37
CA VAL A 64 30.14 -3.93 1.54
C VAL A 64 29.52 -2.79 2.35
N GLY A 65 29.08 -1.71 1.70
CA GLY A 65 28.40 -0.60 2.36
C GLY A 65 27.10 -1.03 3.06
N ALA A 66 26.30 -1.89 2.44
CA ALA A 66 25.07 -2.42 3.02
C ALA A 66 25.36 -3.32 4.23
N LEU A 67 26.35 -4.21 4.12
CA LEU A 67 26.80 -5.07 5.23
C LEU A 67 27.33 -4.22 6.39
N LEU A 68 28.12 -3.18 6.12
CA LEU A 68 28.59 -2.24 7.12
C LEU A 68 27.41 -1.51 7.78
N ALA A 69 26.45 -1.02 6.99
CA ALA A 69 25.27 -0.34 7.51
C ALA A 69 24.40 -1.25 8.39
N GLN A 70 24.21 -2.52 7.99
CA GLN A 70 23.54 -3.54 8.80
C GLN A 70 24.30 -3.78 10.11
N THR A 71 25.62 -3.95 10.04
CA THR A 71 26.49 -4.16 11.19
C THR A 71 26.42 -3.00 12.18
N PHE A 72 26.56 -1.76 11.70
CA PHE A 72 26.43 -0.55 12.53
C PHE A 72 25.02 -0.33 13.06
N SER A 73 24.02 -0.93 12.41
CA SER A 73 22.63 -0.95 12.89
C SER A 73 22.33 -2.13 13.83
N GLY A 74 23.32 -2.96 14.17
CA GLY A 74 23.17 -4.12 15.06
C GLY A 74 22.60 -5.38 14.41
N TYR A 75 22.41 -5.39 13.09
CA TYR A 75 21.89 -6.54 12.35
C TYR A 75 23.05 -7.37 11.78
N THR A 76 23.14 -8.65 12.17
CA THR A 76 24.27 -9.54 11.85
C THR A 76 23.88 -10.79 11.04
N GLN A 77 22.60 -10.95 10.70
CA GLN A 77 22.11 -12.04 9.85
C GLN A 77 22.27 -11.66 8.37
N TYR A 78 23.46 -11.90 7.81
CA TYR A 78 23.75 -11.49 6.44
C TYR A 78 23.26 -12.51 5.41
N ASN A 79 22.19 -12.16 4.69
CA ASN A 79 21.67 -12.95 3.57
C ASN A 79 22.46 -12.69 2.27
N LEU A 80 23.72 -13.14 2.22
CA LEU A 80 24.63 -12.91 1.07
C LEU A 80 24.09 -13.47 -0.26
N GLY A 81 23.33 -14.56 -0.21
CA GLY A 81 22.69 -15.12 -1.40
C GLY A 81 21.70 -14.15 -2.05
N VAL A 82 20.96 -13.40 -1.25
CA VAL A 82 19.98 -12.40 -1.72
C VAL A 82 20.68 -11.24 -2.41
N TYR A 83 21.79 -10.76 -1.85
CA TYR A 83 22.66 -9.78 -2.54
C TYR A 83 23.19 -10.32 -3.87
N GLY A 84 23.65 -11.57 -3.89
CA GLY A 84 24.13 -12.26 -5.09
C GLY A 84 23.09 -12.26 -6.21
N VAL A 85 21.88 -12.74 -5.92
CA VAL A 85 20.80 -12.79 -6.90
C VAL A 85 20.34 -11.38 -7.27
N GLY A 86 19.93 -10.57 -6.30
CA GLY A 86 19.37 -9.25 -6.53
C GLY A 86 20.31 -8.31 -7.28
N LEU A 87 21.56 -8.17 -6.83
CA LEU A 87 22.48 -7.20 -7.42
C LEU A 87 23.19 -7.73 -8.67
N PHE A 88 23.72 -8.95 -8.64
CA PHE A 88 24.60 -9.42 -9.71
C PHE A 88 23.87 -10.15 -10.84
N THR A 89 22.67 -10.66 -10.59
CA THR A 89 21.90 -11.35 -11.63
C THR A 89 20.70 -10.53 -12.12
N ILE A 90 20.23 -9.56 -11.34
CA ILE A 90 19.12 -8.69 -11.73
C ILE A 90 19.65 -7.30 -12.08
N THR A 91 20.12 -6.54 -11.08
CA THR A 91 20.54 -5.14 -11.28
C THR A 91 21.71 -5.01 -12.26
N LEU A 92 22.74 -5.85 -12.18
CA LEU A 92 23.90 -5.77 -13.07
C LEU A 92 23.50 -5.93 -14.54
N VAL A 93 22.58 -6.85 -14.84
CA VAL A 93 22.09 -7.05 -16.21
C VAL A 93 21.38 -5.78 -16.69
N ASP A 94 20.50 -5.20 -15.87
CA ASP A 94 19.79 -3.94 -16.21
C ASP A 94 20.78 -2.80 -16.52
N LEU A 95 21.83 -2.65 -15.69
CA LEU A 95 22.87 -1.62 -15.88
C LEU A 95 23.75 -1.89 -17.12
N LEU A 96 24.06 -3.16 -17.42
CA LEU A 96 24.80 -3.53 -18.62
C LEU A 96 24.02 -3.22 -19.90
N LEU A 97 22.69 -3.43 -19.90
CA LEU A 97 21.84 -3.08 -21.03
C LEU A 97 21.90 -1.57 -21.31
N VAL A 98 21.87 -0.74 -20.27
CA VAL A 98 22.06 0.72 -20.41
C VAL A 98 23.45 1.06 -20.95
N ALA A 99 24.49 0.40 -20.47
CA ALA A 99 25.87 0.62 -20.92
C ALA A 99 26.02 0.32 -22.42
N VAL A 100 25.46 -0.80 -22.89
CA VAL A 100 25.44 -1.15 -24.30
C VAL A 100 24.70 -0.09 -25.12
N LEU A 101 23.49 0.29 -24.69
CA LEU A 101 22.68 1.30 -25.39
C LEU A 101 23.44 2.63 -25.51
N ALA A 102 23.97 3.15 -24.40
CA ALA A 102 24.70 4.42 -24.36
C ALA A 102 25.94 4.38 -25.27
N MET A 103 26.72 3.30 -25.21
CA MET A 103 27.89 3.14 -26.08
C MET A 103 27.51 3.06 -27.56
N THR A 104 26.43 2.36 -27.90
CA THR A 104 25.91 2.30 -29.27
C THR A 104 25.51 3.68 -29.78
N VAL A 105 24.75 4.44 -29.00
CA VAL A 105 24.33 5.80 -29.37
C VAL A 105 25.53 6.71 -29.57
N GLN A 106 26.51 6.68 -28.65
CA GLN A 106 27.75 7.46 -28.75
C GLN A 106 28.50 7.18 -30.05
N VAL A 107 28.66 5.90 -30.40
CA VAL A 107 29.35 5.49 -31.63
C VAL A 107 28.56 5.88 -32.87
N LEU A 108 27.24 5.68 -32.90
CA LEU A 108 26.42 6.01 -34.08
C LEU A 108 26.42 7.51 -34.36
N MET A 109 26.18 8.33 -33.33
CA MET A 109 26.12 9.79 -33.47
C MET A 109 27.47 10.39 -33.83
N ASN A 110 28.57 9.82 -33.32
CA ASN A 110 29.93 10.32 -33.52
C ASN A 110 30.05 11.84 -33.24
N GLN A 111 29.27 12.32 -32.26
CA GLN A 111 29.29 13.67 -31.72
C GLN A 111 29.14 13.56 -30.20
N LYS A 112 30.17 13.92 -29.42
CA LYS A 112 30.24 13.64 -27.96
C LYS A 112 29.01 14.15 -27.21
N PHE A 113 28.70 15.43 -27.34
CA PHE A 113 27.58 16.05 -26.61
C PHE A 113 26.22 15.56 -27.08
N LEU A 114 26.02 15.40 -28.39
CA LEU A 114 24.77 14.87 -28.94
C LEU A 114 24.54 13.42 -28.50
N GLY A 115 25.61 12.61 -28.45
CA GLY A 115 25.57 11.25 -27.93
C GLY A 115 25.13 11.18 -26.47
N TYR A 116 25.62 12.10 -25.62
CA TYR A 116 25.16 12.19 -24.23
C TYR A 116 23.68 12.56 -24.14
N VAL A 117 23.27 13.63 -24.82
CA VAL A 117 21.87 14.11 -24.77
C VAL A 117 20.91 13.02 -25.24
N LEU A 118 21.18 12.38 -26.37
CA LEU A 118 20.29 11.34 -26.90
C LEU A 118 20.28 10.09 -26.02
N SER A 119 21.42 9.67 -25.47
CA SER A 119 21.46 8.53 -24.56
C SER A 119 20.67 8.82 -23.28
N ALA A 120 20.81 10.02 -22.71
CA ALA A 120 20.06 10.44 -21.53
C ALA A 120 18.55 10.52 -21.80
N LEU A 121 18.13 11.08 -22.94
CA LEU A 121 16.72 11.12 -23.34
C LEU A 121 16.13 9.72 -23.49
N LEU A 122 16.86 8.77 -24.09
CA LEU A 122 16.40 7.39 -24.23
C LEU A 122 16.29 6.68 -22.87
N VAL A 123 17.26 6.89 -21.97
CA VAL A 123 17.19 6.37 -20.60
C VAL A 123 15.95 6.89 -19.89
N VAL A 124 15.70 8.21 -19.93
CA VAL A 124 14.50 8.82 -19.32
C VAL A 124 13.21 8.30 -19.97
N LEU A 125 13.19 8.13 -21.29
CA LEU A 125 12.03 7.59 -22.01
C LEU A 125 11.70 6.16 -21.57
N PHE A 126 12.70 5.27 -21.46
CA PHE A 126 12.48 3.88 -21.10
C PHE A 126 12.27 3.65 -19.59
N THR A 127 12.78 4.53 -18.72
CA THR A 127 12.56 4.43 -17.27
C THR A 127 11.32 5.21 -16.83
N ALA A 128 11.35 6.54 -16.93
CA ALA A 128 10.28 7.43 -16.45
C ALA A 128 9.07 7.47 -17.40
N GLY A 129 9.31 7.53 -18.71
CA GLY A 129 8.24 7.51 -19.72
C GLY A 129 7.65 6.12 -20.01
N GLY A 130 8.27 5.07 -19.48
CA GLY A 130 8.05 3.69 -19.88
C GLY A 130 6.61 3.22 -19.72
N ASN A 131 6.03 3.50 -18.54
CA ASN A 131 4.66 3.12 -18.21
C ASN A 131 3.59 3.90 -18.99
N PHE A 132 3.92 5.07 -19.52
CA PHE A 132 2.99 5.86 -20.32
C PHE A 132 3.05 5.44 -21.81
N VAL A 133 4.26 5.32 -22.35
CA VAL A 133 4.47 5.08 -23.78
C VAL A 133 4.36 3.61 -24.16
N PHE A 134 4.84 2.71 -23.31
CA PHE A 134 5.00 1.28 -23.65
C PHE A 134 4.12 0.36 -22.81
N ARG A 135 3.07 0.88 -22.16
CA ARG A 135 2.18 0.09 -21.26
C ARG A 135 1.69 -1.21 -21.91
N ASN A 136 1.26 -1.12 -23.17
CA ASN A 136 0.70 -2.23 -23.95
C ASN A 136 1.76 -2.93 -24.84
N THR A 137 2.99 -2.45 -24.83
CA THR A 137 4.08 -2.91 -25.72
C THR A 137 5.39 -3.03 -24.94
N ARG A 138 5.36 -3.77 -23.82
CA ARG A 138 6.52 -3.96 -22.94
C ARG A 138 7.75 -4.54 -23.64
N LEU A 139 7.55 -5.35 -24.68
CA LEU A 139 8.62 -5.85 -25.55
C LEU A 139 9.35 -4.76 -26.35
N LEU A 140 8.80 -3.54 -26.47
CA LEU A 140 9.44 -2.39 -27.13
C LEU A 140 10.13 -1.45 -26.14
N GLN A 141 9.92 -1.63 -24.83
CA GLN A 141 10.54 -0.84 -23.78
C GLN A 141 11.93 -1.41 -23.45
N TYR A 142 12.98 -0.87 -24.07
CA TYR A 142 14.33 -1.41 -23.91
C TYR A 142 14.75 -1.53 -22.44
N GLY A 143 15.19 -2.73 -22.05
CA GLY A 143 15.60 -3.05 -20.68
C GLY A 143 14.45 -3.26 -19.70
N PHE A 144 13.19 -3.29 -20.18
CA PHE A 144 12.06 -3.64 -19.33
C PHE A 144 12.18 -5.07 -18.81
N ARG A 145 11.85 -5.23 -17.53
CA ARG A 145 11.57 -6.50 -16.88
C ARG A 145 10.42 -6.33 -15.89
N PRO A 146 9.69 -7.41 -15.57
CA PRO A 146 8.72 -7.40 -14.48
C PRO A 146 9.37 -7.11 -13.12
N LYS A 147 8.55 -6.64 -12.18
CA LYS A 147 8.98 -6.45 -10.79
C LYS A 147 9.24 -7.79 -10.13
N SER A 148 10.18 -7.80 -9.20
CA SER A 148 10.49 -8.96 -8.37
C SER A 148 10.79 -8.50 -6.95
N TYR A 149 10.29 -9.26 -5.98
CA TYR A 149 10.47 -9.04 -4.56
C TYR A 149 11.08 -10.30 -3.94
N TYR A 150 11.77 -10.11 -2.82
CA TYR A 150 12.30 -11.20 -2.03
C TYR A 150 11.63 -11.13 -0.66
N SER A 151 11.06 -12.25 -0.21
CA SER A 151 10.51 -12.43 1.12
C SER A 151 11.28 -13.52 1.85
N ASP A 152 11.47 -13.39 3.16
CA ASP A 152 12.09 -14.46 3.95
C ASP A 152 11.15 -15.67 4.07
N LEU A 153 9.81 -15.47 4.01
CA LEU A 153 8.84 -16.56 3.93
C LEU A 153 8.97 -17.39 2.65
N SER A 154 9.07 -16.75 1.48
CA SER A 154 8.89 -17.42 0.17
C SER A 154 10.08 -17.34 -0.78
N GLY A 155 11.16 -16.66 -0.39
CA GLY A 155 12.23 -16.25 -1.31
C GLY A 155 11.70 -15.36 -2.43
N TYR A 156 12.29 -15.48 -3.62
CA TYR A 156 11.75 -14.79 -4.81
C TYR A 156 10.55 -15.51 -5.46
N GLY A 157 10.24 -16.74 -5.04
CA GLY A 157 9.17 -17.55 -5.63
C GLY A 157 9.21 -17.65 -7.16
N SER A 158 8.03 -17.66 -7.78
CA SER A 158 7.83 -17.71 -9.23
C SER A 158 8.20 -16.41 -9.96
N MET A 159 8.53 -15.32 -9.26
CA MET A 159 8.80 -14.02 -9.89
C MET A 159 10.09 -13.95 -10.69
N LEU A 160 11.08 -14.81 -10.38
CA LEU A 160 12.35 -14.76 -11.10
C LEU A 160 12.22 -15.26 -12.53
N GLU A 161 11.34 -16.22 -12.78
CA GLU A 161 11.16 -16.80 -14.10
C GLU A 161 10.86 -15.75 -15.18
N PRO A 162 9.81 -14.91 -15.05
CA PRO A 162 9.53 -13.90 -16.05
C PRO A 162 10.68 -12.89 -16.18
N VAL A 163 11.35 -12.53 -15.08
CA VAL A 163 12.54 -11.67 -15.13
C VAL A 163 13.64 -12.27 -16.02
N ARG A 164 13.90 -13.58 -15.91
CA ARG A 164 14.91 -14.26 -16.75
C ARG A 164 14.56 -14.25 -18.22
N TRP A 165 13.30 -14.47 -18.56
CA TRP A 165 12.85 -14.43 -19.96
C TRP A 165 13.08 -13.05 -20.59
N TYR A 166 12.68 -11.98 -19.90
CA TYR A 166 12.90 -10.61 -20.37
C TYR A 166 14.39 -10.25 -20.45
N GLN A 167 15.19 -10.64 -19.46
CA GLN A 167 16.64 -10.42 -19.48
C GLN A 167 17.30 -11.13 -20.66
N GLY A 168 16.95 -12.40 -20.91
CA GLY A 168 17.47 -13.16 -22.06
C GLY A 168 17.12 -12.47 -23.38
N TYR A 169 15.87 -12.01 -23.53
CA TYR A 169 15.41 -11.28 -24.70
C TYR A 169 16.23 -9.99 -24.94
N TRP A 170 16.37 -9.15 -23.91
CA TRP A 170 17.10 -7.90 -24.05
C TRP A 170 18.61 -8.10 -24.18
N LEU A 171 19.19 -9.15 -23.60
CA LEU A 171 20.60 -9.50 -23.81
C LEU A 171 20.86 -9.93 -25.26
N ALA A 172 19.92 -10.65 -25.89
CA ALA A 172 20.02 -10.98 -27.32
C ALA A 172 19.99 -9.71 -28.19
N ILE A 173 19.12 -8.74 -27.85
CA ILE A 173 19.09 -7.43 -28.53
C ILE A 173 20.36 -6.63 -28.25
N ALA A 174 20.86 -6.63 -27.03
CA ALA A 174 22.11 -5.96 -26.68
C ALA A 174 23.28 -6.52 -27.48
N LEU A 175 23.33 -7.84 -27.72
CA LEU A 175 24.35 -8.44 -28.58
C LEU A 175 24.27 -7.94 -30.04
N LEU A 176 23.07 -7.70 -30.56
CA LEU A 176 22.89 -7.02 -31.86
C LEU A 176 23.45 -5.59 -31.83
N LEU A 177 23.14 -4.83 -30.78
CA LEU A 177 23.63 -3.46 -30.60
C LEU A 177 25.16 -3.42 -30.47
N ILE A 178 25.78 -4.38 -29.79
CA ILE A 178 27.24 -4.53 -29.71
C ILE A 178 27.83 -4.77 -31.12
N CYS A 179 27.22 -5.65 -31.92
CA CYS A 179 27.64 -5.88 -33.30
C CYS A 179 27.53 -4.60 -34.15
N VAL A 180 26.41 -3.87 -34.05
CA VAL A 180 26.22 -2.57 -34.72
C VAL A 180 27.30 -1.57 -34.27
N THR A 181 27.59 -1.51 -32.98
CA THR A 181 28.64 -0.66 -32.41
C THR A 181 30.01 -1.01 -33.01
N ALA A 182 30.35 -2.29 -33.14
CA ALA A 182 31.60 -2.74 -33.74
C ALA A 182 31.70 -2.44 -35.25
N LEU A 183 30.59 -2.54 -35.99
CA LEU A 183 30.53 -2.21 -37.41
C LEU A 183 30.77 -0.72 -37.66
N PHE A 184 30.14 0.15 -36.85
CA PHE A 184 30.20 1.60 -36.97
C PHE A 184 31.31 2.26 -36.15
N TRP A 185 32.14 1.47 -35.45
CA TRP A 185 33.28 1.95 -34.67
C TRP A 185 34.21 2.79 -35.55
N VAL A 186 34.43 4.04 -35.18
CA VAL A 186 35.18 4.98 -35.99
C VAL A 186 36.68 4.75 -35.76
N ARG A 187 37.41 4.53 -36.85
CA ARG A 187 38.89 4.49 -36.87
C ARG A 187 39.39 5.37 -38.02
N GLY A 188 40.40 6.19 -37.75
CA GLY A 188 40.97 7.12 -38.71
C GLY A 188 40.18 8.42 -38.87
N VAL A 189 40.61 9.23 -39.83
CA VAL A 189 40.12 10.62 -40.04
C VAL A 189 38.82 10.71 -40.86
N ASP A 190 38.45 9.64 -41.56
CA ASP A 190 37.26 9.58 -42.42
C ASP A 190 35.97 9.37 -41.59
N THR A 191 35.37 10.48 -41.15
CA THR A 191 34.18 10.49 -40.30
C THR A 191 32.86 10.70 -41.06
N GLN A 192 32.91 10.86 -42.39
CA GLN A 192 31.71 11.16 -43.17
C GLN A 192 30.71 9.98 -43.16
N PRO A 193 29.39 10.23 -43.05
CA PRO A 193 28.39 9.17 -42.97
C PRO A 193 28.48 8.14 -44.10
N LYS A 194 28.65 8.58 -45.36
CA LYS A 194 28.75 7.68 -46.53
C LYS A 194 29.95 6.72 -46.44
N GLN A 195 31.10 7.20 -45.97
CA GLN A 195 32.30 6.39 -45.79
C GLN A 195 32.12 5.40 -44.65
N ARG A 196 31.52 5.82 -43.53
CA ARG A 196 31.23 4.93 -42.38
C ARG A 196 30.34 3.75 -42.78
N TRP A 197 29.32 3.99 -43.60
CA TRP A 197 28.48 2.91 -44.16
C TRP A 197 29.26 1.95 -45.07
N ARG A 198 30.15 2.48 -45.92
CA ARG A 198 31.02 1.64 -46.77
C ARG A 198 31.95 0.76 -45.92
N ILE A 199 32.54 1.33 -44.87
CA ILE A 199 33.41 0.61 -43.93
C ILE A 199 32.62 -0.45 -43.16
N ALA A 200 31.42 -0.11 -42.66
CA ALA A 200 30.55 -1.07 -41.99
C ALA A 200 30.23 -2.26 -42.90
N ARG A 201 29.90 -2.03 -44.19
CA ARG A 201 29.65 -3.09 -45.16
C ARG A 201 30.88 -3.99 -45.40
N GLN A 202 32.08 -3.41 -45.39
CA GLN A 202 33.33 -4.19 -45.49
C GLN A 202 33.59 -5.03 -44.23
N ARG A 203 33.21 -4.51 -43.05
CA ARG A 203 33.36 -5.21 -41.76
C ARG A 203 32.28 -6.25 -41.50
N PHE A 204 31.20 -6.26 -42.29
CA PHE A 204 30.09 -7.20 -42.18
C PHE A 204 30.44 -8.59 -42.76
N THR A 205 31.43 -9.23 -42.12
CA THR A 205 31.97 -10.53 -42.46
C THR A 205 31.03 -11.68 -42.08
N ARG A 206 31.27 -12.90 -42.60
CA ARG A 206 30.47 -14.10 -42.27
C ARG A 206 30.32 -14.35 -40.77
N PRO A 207 31.39 -14.27 -39.93
CA PRO A 207 31.23 -14.45 -38.49
C PRO A 207 30.31 -13.39 -37.84
N MET A 208 30.43 -12.12 -38.26
CA MET A 208 29.55 -11.04 -37.78
C MET A 208 28.10 -11.27 -38.19
N GLN A 209 27.88 -11.69 -39.44
CA GLN A 209 26.56 -12.06 -39.95
C GLN A 209 25.96 -13.21 -39.15
N MET A 210 26.73 -14.25 -38.84
CA MET A 210 26.26 -15.38 -38.04
C MET A 210 25.87 -14.97 -36.63
N VAL A 211 26.70 -14.18 -35.93
CA VAL A 211 26.38 -13.70 -34.57
C VAL A 211 25.11 -12.83 -34.59
N MET A 212 25.00 -11.90 -35.54
CA MET A 212 23.80 -11.07 -35.67
C MET A 212 22.56 -11.91 -36.03
N ALA A 213 22.68 -12.86 -36.94
CA ALA A 213 21.56 -13.74 -37.32
C ALA A 213 21.10 -14.60 -36.14
N LEU A 214 22.03 -15.25 -35.42
CA LEU A 214 21.71 -16.05 -34.24
C LEU A 214 21.08 -15.21 -33.13
N SER A 215 21.60 -14.01 -32.86
CA SER A 215 21.05 -13.10 -31.85
C SER A 215 19.66 -12.62 -32.22
N ALA A 216 19.42 -12.33 -33.50
CA ALA A 216 18.10 -11.95 -34.00
C ALA A 216 17.09 -13.10 -33.91
N VAL A 217 17.50 -14.32 -34.26
CA VAL A 217 16.67 -15.52 -34.11
C VAL A 217 16.34 -15.76 -32.63
N ALA A 218 17.32 -15.65 -31.74
CA ALA A 218 17.10 -15.79 -30.31
C ALA A 218 16.13 -14.72 -29.77
N ALA A 219 16.32 -13.45 -30.15
CA ALA A 219 15.41 -12.37 -29.77
C ALA A 219 13.99 -12.62 -30.28
N LEU A 220 13.82 -13.12 -31.52
CA LEU A 220 12.52 -13.46 -32.08
C LEU A 220 11.84 -14.60 -31.32
N LEU A 221 12.55 -15.70 -31.06
CA LEU A 221 12.01 -16.85 -30.31
C LEU A 221 11.63 -16.46 -28.87
N LEU A 222 12.50 -15.72 -28.18
CA LEU A 222 12.23 -15.25 -26.82
C LEU A 222 11.08 -14.26 -26.79
N SER A 223 11.00 -13.33 -27.75
CA SER A 223 9.85 -12.42 -27.85
C SER A 223 8.55 -13.16 -28.15
N GLY A 224 8.58 -14.20 -28.98
CA GLY A 224 7.43 -15.07 -29.25
C GLY A 224 6.98 -15.81 -28.00
N TRP A 225 7.91 -16.35 -27.21
CA TRP A 225 7.61 -17.00 -25.93
C TRP A 225 7.01 -16.03 -24.90
N ILE A 226 7.62 -14.86 -24.73
CA ILE A 226 7.12 -13.82 -23.84
C ILE A 226 5.73 -13.33 -24.30
N TYR A 227 5.54 -13.11 -25.60
CA TYR A 227 4.25 -12.69 -26.15
C TYR A 227 3.18 -13.78 -25.95
N TYR A 228 3.52 -15.05 -26.15
CA TYR A 228 2.61 -16.16 -25.89
C TYR A 228 2.18 -16.19 -24.42
N ASN A 229 3.12 -16.09 -23.48
CA ASN A 229 2.80 -16.06 -22.05
C ASN A 229 1.98 -14.83 -21.66
N THR A 230 2.42 -13.64 -22.08
CA THR A 230 1.84 -12.38 -21.58
C THR A 230 0.61 -11.90 -22.35
N ALA A 231 0.42 -12.32 -23.60
CA ALA A 231 -0.66 -11.84 -24.47
C ALA A 231 -1.60 -12.94 -24.98
N MET A 232 -1.26 -14.22 -24.84
CA MET A 232 -2.17 -15.34 -25.16
C MET A 232 -2.64 -16.07 -23.91
N LEU A 233 -1.71 -16.48 -23.02
CA LEU A 233 -2.07 -17.18 -21.78
C LEU A 233 -2.58 -16.21 -20.70
N SER A 234 -1.86 -15.11 -20.46
CA SER A 234 -2.23 -14.07 -19.50
C SER A 234 -2.87 -12.84 -20.17
N ALA A 235 -3.61 -13.04 -21.27
CA ALA A 235 -4.19 -11.96 -22.06
C ALA A 235 -5.17 -11.10 -21.24
N GLY A 236 -4.72 -9.93 -20.79
CA GLY A 236 -5.61 -8.94 -20.19
C GLY A 236 -6.57 -8.36 -21.24
N THR A 237 -7.80 -8.04 -20.83
CA THR A 237 -8.74 -7.30 -21.67
C THR A 237 -8.20 -5.92 -22.03
N ASN A 238 -8.22 -5.55 -23.31
CA ASN A 238 -7.84 -4.20 -23.69
C ASN A 238 -8.87 -3.19 -23.15
N ARG A 239 -8.51 -1.89 -23.01
CA ARG A 239 -9.41 -0.90 -22.37
C ARG A 239 -10.76 -0.78 -23.09
N ALA A 240 -10.78 -0.82 -24.42
CA ALA A 240 -12.02 -0.68 -25.19
C ALA A 240 -12.93 -1.91 -24.99
N GLU A 241 -12.36 -3.11 -25.01
CA GLU A 241 -13.06 -4.36 -24.69
C GLU A 241 -13.55 -4.37 -23.25
N GLY A 242 -12.71 -3.97 -22.29
CA GLY A 242 -13.09 -3.88 -20.88
C GLY A 242 -14.28 -2.94 -20.69
N VAL A 243 -14.24 -1.74 -21.28
CA VAL A 243 -15.38 -0.81 -21.24
C VAL A 243 -16.62 -1.39 -21.93
N ALA A 244 -16.47 -2.02 -23.11
CA ALA A 244 -17.59 -2.66 -23.81
C ALA A 244 -18.21 -3.80 -22.97
N GLN A 245 -17.39 -4.56 -22.25
CA GLN A 245 -17.85 -5.61 -21.33
C GLN A 245 -18.61 -5.04 -20.13
N LEU A 246 -18.13 -3.93 -19.55
CA LEU A 246 -18.82 -3.23 -18.46
C LEU A 246 -20.19 -2.69 -18.91
N VAL A 247 -20.24 -2.09 -20.10
CA VAL A 247 -21.49 -1.61 -20.71
C VAL A 247 -22.46 -2.76 -20.96
N ALA A 248 -22.00 -3.86 -21.58
CA ALA A 248 -22.84 -5.03 -21.84
C ALA A 248 -23.38 -5.65 -20.55
N TYR A 249 -22.55 -5.69 -19.50
CA TYR A 249 -22.95 -6.15 -18.18
C TYR A 249 -24.07 -5.29 -17.57
N GLU A 250 -23.91 -3.96 -17.57
CA GLU A 250 -24.93 -3.06 -17.04
C GLU A 250 -26.22 -3.11 -17.87
N GLN A 251 -26.14 -3.23 -19.19
CA GLN A 251 -27.31 -3.40 -20.05
C GLN A 251 -28.08 -4.69 -19.77
N ALA A 252 -27.35 -5.80 -19.55
CA ALA A 252 -27.96 -7.10 -19.30
C ALA A 252 -28.59 -7.21 -17.90
N TYR A 253 -27.94 -6.65 -16.87
CA TYR A 253 -28.27 -6.94 -15.48
C TYR A 253 -28.56 -5.73 -14.60
N GLY A 254 -28.42 -4.51 -15.11
CA GLY A 254 -28.61 -3.29 -14.32
C GLY A 254 -30.00 -3.15 -13.70
N GLN A 255 -31.02 -3.82 -14.27
CA GLN A 255 -32.38 -3.86 -13.71
C GLN A 255 -32.51 -4.76 -12.48
N LEU A 256 -31.61 -5.73 -12.31
CA LEU A 256 -31.61 -6.68 -11.18
C LEU A 256 -30.83 -6.17 -9.97
N ARG A 257 -30.32 -4.95 -10.04
CA ARG A 257 -29.45 -4.33 -9.03
C ARG A 257 -29.97 -4.40 -7.61
N ASP A 258 -31.24 -4.04 -7.41
CA ASP A 258 -31.82 -3.83 -6.08
C ASP A 258 -32.58 -5.06 -5.56
N ALA A 259 -32.88 -6.03 -6.42
CA ALA A 259 -33.68 -7.22 -6.12
C ALA A 259 -32.80 -8.49 -6.08
N GLN A 260 -31.89 -8.58 -5.10
CA GLN A 260 -30.98 -9.73 -4.94
C GLN A 260 -30.98 -10.21 -3.48
N PRO A 261 -30.87 -11.54 -3.24
CA PRO A 261 -30.86 -12.07 -1.90
C PRO A 261 -29.52 -11.77 -1.21
N LYS A 262 -29.51 -11.83 0.13
CA LYS A 262 -28.32 -11.67 0.96
C LYS A 262 -27.81 -13.02 1.44
N ILE A 263 -26.50 -13.16 1.57
CA ILE A 263 -25.88 -14.34 2.17
C ILE A 263 -26.06 -14.26 3.69
N THR A 264 -26.58 -15.34 4.29
CA THR A 264 -26.78 -15.44 5.75
C THR A 264 -26.02 -16.61 6.40
N ALA A 265 -25.55 -17.56 5.60
CA ALA A 265 -24.62 -18.59 6.06
C ALA A 265 -23.65 -19.01 4.94
N ILE A 266 -22.44 -19.38 5.35
CA ILE A 266 -21.33 -19.80 4.50
C ILE A 266 -20.72 -21.09 5.09
N ASN A 267 -20.66 -22.14 4.28
CA ASN A 267 -19.95 -23.38 4.62
C ASN A 267 -18.95 -23.71 3.52
N LEU A 268 -17.68 -23.89 3.89
CA LEU A 268 -16.59 -24.16 2.95
C LEU A 268 -15.87 -25.46 3.30
N GLN A 269 -15.47 -26.19 2.27
CA GLN A 269 -14.48 -27.25 2.35
C GLN A 269 -13.39 -26.95 1.32
N GLY A 270 -12.17 -26.70 1.79
CA GLY A 270 -11.07 -26.24 0.95
C GLY A 270 -9.78 -27.02 1.13
N ASP A 271 -9.12 -27.34 0.03
CA ASP A 271 -7.83 -28.02 0.01
C ASP A 271 -6.80 -27.16 -0.73
N LEU A 272 -5.78 -26.67 -0.01
CA LEU A 272 -4.66 -25.92 -0.56
C LEU A 272 -3.47 -26.84 -0.84
N TYR A 273 -2.86 -26.73 -2.01
CA TYR A 273 -1.74 -27.58 -2.45
C TYR A 273 -0.48 -26.73 -2.73
N PRO A 274 0.14 -26.16 -1.68
CA PRO A 274 1.22 -25.19 -1.87
C PRO A 274 2.49 -25.83 -2.48
N ASP A 275 2.78 -27.10 -2.19
CA ASP A 275 3.97 -27.80 -2.70
C ASP A 275 3.78 -28.46 -4.07
N GLU A 276 2.58 -28.38 -4.67
CA GLU A 276 2.28 -28.95 -5.99
C GLU A 276 2.21 -27.84 -7.05
N ASP A 277 1.02 -27.31 -7.32
CA ASP A 277 0.72 -26.29 -8.34
C ASP A 277 0.13 -25.01 -7.73
N ALA A 278 0.27 -24.86 -6.40
CA ALA A 278 -0.32 -23.77 -5.62
C ALA A 278 -1.85 -23.63 -5.79
N ARG A 279 -2.54 -24.70 -6.20
CA ARG A 279 -4.00 -24.66 -6.35
C ARG A 279 -4.70 -24.65 -5.00
N PHE A 280 -5.82 -23.95 -4.93
CA PHE A 280 -6.79 -24.01 -3.85
C PHE A 280 -8.14 -24.45 -4.41
N ALA A 281 -8.53 -25.69 -4.10
CA ALA A 281 -9.81 -26.25 -4.52
C ALA A 281 -10.82 -26.08 -3.39
N VAL A 282 -11.95 -25.42 -3.65
CA VAL A 282 -12.97 -25.17 -2.64
C VAL A 282 -14.34 -25.56 -3.15
N LYS A 283 -15.01 -26.39 -2.36
CA LYS A 283 -16.45 -26.62 -2.44
C LYS A 283 -17.12 -25.82 -1.35
N GLY A 284 -18.21 -25.14 -1.68
CA GLY A 284 -18.91 -24.35 -0.68
C GLY A 284 -20.39 -24.21 -0.96
N THR A 285 -21.11 -23.84 0.09
CA THR A 285 -22.53 -23.50 0.03
C THR A 285 -22.78 -22.15 0.67
N TYR A 286 -23.71 -21.40 0.07
CA TYR A 286 -24.30 -20.21 0.64
C TYR A 286 -25.78 -20.45 0.92
N THR A 287 -26.22 -20.07 2.11
CA THR A 287 -27.65 -19.84 2.36
C THR A 287 -27.97 -18.40 1.98
N LEU A 288 -28.87 -18.24 1.01
CA LEU A 288 -29.33 -16.95 0.49
C LEU A 288 -30.73 -16.66 1.02
N GLU A 289 -30.97 -15.47 1.53
CA GLU A 289 -32.27 -15.02 2.03
C GLU A 289 -32.76 -13.80 1.24
N ASN A 290 -34.03 -13.83 0.80
CA ASN A 290 -34.67 -12.64 0.24
C ASN A 290 -35.07 -11.68 1.36
N GLN A 291 -34.19 -10.72 1.66
CA GLN A 291 -34.45 -9.66 2.64
C GLN A 291 -35.16 -8.43 2.03
N THR A 292 -35.57 -8.51 0.76
CA THR A 292 -36.32 -7.44 0.08
C THR A 292 -37.83 -7.60 0.31
N GLN A 293 -38.59 -6.56 -0.02
CA GLN A 293 -40.06 -6.59 0.07
C GLN A 293 -40.74 -7.17 -1.18
N GLN A 294 -39.97 -7.55 -2.21
CA GLN A 294 -40.49 -8.07 -3.47
C GLN A 294 -40.00 -9.52 -3.69
N PRO A 295 -40.79 -10.39 -4.35
CA PRO A 295 -40.29 -11.69 -4.76
C PRO A 295 -39.11 -11.54 -5.74
N ILE A 296 -38.10 -12.40 -5.61
CA ILE A 296 -36.93 -12.44 -6.50
C ILE A 296 -37.07 -13.63 -7.44
N ASP A 297 -37.21 -13.38 -8.73
CA ASP A 297 -37.27 -14.43 -9.74
C ASP A 297 -35.90 -14.80 -10.30
N THR A 298 -34.92 -13.91 -10.23
CA THR A 298 -33.60 -14.08 -10.83
C THR A 298 -32.48 -13.75 -9.84
N VAL A 299 -31.61 -14.71 -9.59
CA VAL A 299 -30.42 -14.55 -8.74
C VAL A 299 -29.19 -14.48 -9.62
N LEU A 300 -28.37 -13.45 -9.41
CA LEU A 300 -27.07 -13.29 -10.04
C LEU A 300 -25.99 -13.79 -9.11
N ILE A 301 -25.06 -14.58 -9.63
CA ILE A 301 -23.84 -14.96 -8.92
C ILE A 301 -22.65 -14.70 -9.82
N GLN A 302 -21.63 -14.04 -9.30
CA GLN A 302 -20.43 -13.68 -10.04
C GLN A 302 -19.21 -14.32 -9.43
N VAL A 303 -18.30 -14.78 -10.27
CA VAL A 303 -17.03 -15.35 -9.85
C VAL A 303 -15.91 -14.52 -10.50
N PRO A 304 -14.83 -14.21 -9.79
CA PRO A 304 -13.71 -13.50 -10.40
C PRO A 304 -13.15 -14.30 -11.59
N LYS A 305 -12.86 -13.63 -12.72
CA LYS A 305 -12.45 -14.26 -13.99
C LYS A 305 -11.23 -15.19 -13.90
N ALA A 306 -10.37 -14.99 -12.91
CA ALA A 306 -9.19 -15.80 -12.68
C ALA A 306 -9.49 -17.16 -12.03
N ILE A 307 -10.73 -17.40 -11.60
CA ILE A 307 -11.13 -18.59 -10.86
C ILE A 307 -11.83 -19.57 -11.80
N GLN A 308 -11.33 -20.81 -11.82
CA GLN A 308 -11.97 -21.89 -12.55
C GLN A 308 -13.24 -22.32 -11.80
N VAL A 309 -14.38 -22.30 -12.49
CA VAL A 309 -15.66 -22.77 -11.97
C VAL A 309 -15.91 -24.17 -12.54
N ASN A 310 -15.80 -25.19 -11.70
CA ASN A 310 -16.17 -26.56 -12.08
C ASN A 310 -17.69 -26.72 -12.06
N GLN A 311 -18.34 -26.13 -11.05
CA GLN A 311 -19.78 -26.17 -10.90
C GLN A 311 -20.26 -24.96 -10.11
N ILE A 312 -21.42 -24.44 -10.51
CA ILE A 312 -22.21 -23.50 -9.71
C ILE A 312 -23.69 -23.81 -9.90
N THR A 313 -24.42 -23.99 -8.80
CA THR A 313 -25.84 -24.35 -8.83
C THR A 313 -26.62 -23.52 -7.82
N LEU A 314 -27.92 -23.36 -8.11
CA LEU A 314 -28.88 -22.76 -7.21
C LEU A 314 -30.04 -23.74 -7.03
N ALA A 315 -30.38 -24.06 -5.78
CA ALA A 315 -31.46 -24.98 -5.48
C ALA A 315 -32.79 -24.46 -6.07
N GLY A 316 -33.50 -25.33 -6.79
CA GLY A 316 -34.77 -25.00 -7.46
C GLY A 316 -34.62 -24.36 -8.84
N ALA A 317 -33.41 -23.99 -9.30
CA ALA A 317 -33.20 -23.60 -10.69
C ALA A 317 -33.25 -24.82 -11.63
N PRO A 318 -33.74 -24.67 -12.89
CA PRO A 318 -33.81 -25.79 -13.85
C PRO A 318 -32.42 -26.36 -14.20
N GLU A 319 -32.36 -27.66 -14.51
CA GLU A 319 -31.15 -28.30 -15.05
C GLU A 319 -30.70 -27.61 -16.35
N GLY A 320 -29.40 -27.29 -16.45
CA GLY A 320 -28.81 -26.59 -17.60
C GLY A 320 -28.78 -25.07 -17.51
N GLN A 321 -29.27 -24.47 -16.41
CA GLN A 321 -28.89 -23.12 -15.97
C GLN A 321 -27.65 -23.19 -15.06
N PRO A 322 -26.81 -22.13 -15.01
CA PRO A 322 -27.05 -20.72 -15.41
C PRO A 322 -26.72 -20.38 -16.88
N ILE A 323 -27.25 -19.23 -17.36
CA ILE A 323 -26.74 -18.57 -18.58
C ILE A 323 -25.47 -17.82 -18.19
N GLU A 324 -24.32 -18.25 -18.72
CA GLU A 324 -23.05 -17.53 -18.54
C GLU A 324 -23.04 -16.27 -19.41
N HIS A 325 -22.73 -15.12 -18.81
CA HIS A 325 -22.59 -13.88 -19.56
C HIS A 325 -21.20 -13.83 -20.22
N PRO A 326 -21.08 -13.60 -21.54
CA PRO A 326 -19.77 -13.61 -22.21
C PRO A 326 -18.83 -12.47 -21.77
N ALA A 327 -19.35 -11.41 -21.15
CA ALA A 327 -18.55 -10.24 -20.75
C ALA A 327 -17.90 -10.38 -19.37
N LEU A 328 -18.52 -11.10 -18.43
CA LEU A 328 -18.08 -11.32 -17.06
C LEU A 328 -18.43 -12.75 -16.67
N GLN A 329 -17.60 -13.43 -15.87
CA GLN A 329 -17.90 -14.77 -15.37
C GLN A 329 -19.03 -14.71 -14.33
N GLY A 330 -20.24 -14.48 -14.84
CA GLY A 330 -21.47 -14.20 -14.13
C GLY A 330 -22.56 -15.14 -14.59
N TYR A 331 -23.35 -15.58 -13.62
CA TYR A 331 -24.28 -16.67 -13.70
C TYR A 331 -25.66 -16.16 -13.26
N ALA A 332 -26.61 -16.12 -14.19
CA ALA A 332 -27.99 -15.76 -13.89
C ALA A 332 -28.84 -17.03 -13.76
N PHE A 333 -29.50 -17.17 -12.61
CA PHE A 333 -30.40 -18.28 -12.28
C PHE A 333 -31.83 -17.76 -12.19
N THR A 334 -32.70 -18.22 -13.09
CA THR A 334 -34.14 -17.92 -13.05
C THR A 334 -34.86 -19.02 -12.30
N LEU A 335 -35.53 -18.65 -11.21
CA LEU A 335 -36.31 -19.54 -10.36
C LEU A 335 -37.71 -19.74 -10.95
N PRO A 336 -38.18 -21.00 -11.15
CA PRO A 336 -39.54 -21.27 -11.62
C PRO A 336 -40.60 -20.77 -10.65
N THR A 337 -40.28 -20.77 -9.35
CA THR A 337 -41.07 -20.13 -8.30
C THR A 337 -40.23 -19.01 -7.72
N PRO A 338 -40.63 -17.73 -7.88
CA PRO A 338 -39.90 -16.61 -7.32
C PRO A 338 -39.70 -16.77 -5.81
N LEU A 339 -38.49 -16.46 -5.34
CA LEU A 339 -38.13 -16.51 -3.93
C LEU A 339 -38.94 -15.43 -3.17
N PRO A 340 -39.91 -15.79 -2.32
CA PRO A 340 -40.74 -14.82 -1.62
C PRO A 340 -39.92 -14.03 -0.58
N PRO A 341 -40.36 -12.84 -0.14
CA PRO A 341 -39.77 -12.14 1.01
C PRO A 341 -39.62 -13.05 2.24
N GLY A 342 -38.44 -13.06 2.86
CA GLY A 342 -38.07 -13.96 3.96
C GLY A 342 -37.82 -15.43 3.54
N GLY A 343 -37.98 -15.76 2.26
CA GLY A 343 -37.68 -17.08 1.72
C GLY A 343 -36.18 -17.30 1.60
N THR A 344 -35.74 -18.54 1.80
CA THR A 344 -34.34 -18.94 1.68
C THR A 344 -34.10 -19.93 0.55
N VAL A 345 -32.93 -19.85 -0.08
CA VAL A 345 -32.47 -20.80 -1.12
C VAL A 345 -30.98 -21.07 -0.93
N GLU A 346 -30.52 -22.26 -1.29
CA GLU A 346 -29.11 -22.63 -1.22
C GLU A 346 -28.43 -22.48 -2.59
N ALA A 347 -27.26 -21.86 -2.60
CA ALA A 347 -26.35 -21.87 -3.74
C ALA A 347 -25.12 -22.74 -3.40
N SER A 348 -24.71 -23.61 -4.32
CA SER A 348 -23.53 -24.45 -4.16
C SER A 348 -22.51 -24.16 -5.26
N PHE A 349 -21.22 -24.26 -4.95
CA PHE A 349 -20.14 -24.02 -5.90
C PHE A 349 -18.95 -24.96 -5.68
N ASP A 350 -18.26 -25.27 -6.77
CA ASP A 350 -16.99 -25.99 -6.84
C ASP A 350 -16.03 -25.13 -7.66
N LEU A 351 -15.05 -24.57 -6.98
CA LEU A 351 -14.12 -23.56 -7.49
C LEU A 351 -12.70 -24.05 -7.33
N VAL A 352 -11.87 -23.74 -8.32
CA VAL A 352 -10.44 -23.96 -8.26
C VAL A 352 -9.75 -22.64 -8.56
N ARG A 353 -8.98 -22.18 -7.59
CA ARG A 353 -7.97 -21.16 -7.81
C ARG A 353 -6.66 -21.86 -8.10
N GLN A 354 -5.96 -21.42 -9.13
CA GLN A 354 -4.67 -21.97 -9.50
C GLN A 354 -3.80 -20.85 -10.07
N SER A 355 -2.48 -21.02 -10.00
CA SER A 355 -1.59 -20.09 -10.67
C SER A 355 -2.01 -19.98 -12.14
N PRO A 356 -2.12 -18.76 -12.70
CA PRO A 356 -2.48 -18.61 -14.10
C PRO A 356 -1.48 -19.38 -14.98
N GLU A 357 -1.96 -19.89 -16.12
CA GLU A 357 -1.07 -20.44 -17.12
C GLU A 357 -0.15 -19.33 -17.65
N GLY A 358 1.15 -19.57 -17.63
CA GLY A 358 2.18 -18.60 -18.05
C GLY A 358 2.47 -17.51 -17.02
N PHE A 359 2.95 -16.36 -17.49
CA PHE A 359 3.32 -15.23 -16.63
C PHE A 359 2.86 -13.88 -17.19
N ALA A 360 2.51 -12.97 -16.28
CA ALA A 360 2.08 -11.60 -16.62
C ALA A 360 3.26 -10.61 -16.76
N ASN A 361 3.00 -9.49 -17.43
CA ASN A 361 3.95 -8.37 -17.56
C ASN A 361 4.25 -7.68 -16.22
N ASP A 362 3.26 -7.64 -15.33
CA ASP A 362 3.38 -7.05 -13.98
C ASP A 362 2.48 -7.87 -13.05
N PRO A 363 3.03 -8.83 -12.28
CA PRO A 363 2.25 -9.71 -11.44
C PRO A 363 1.61 -9.02 -10.22
N GLY A 364 1.92 -7.74 -9.96
CA GLY A 364 1.23 -6.97 -8.92
C GLY A 364 1.35 -7.56 -7.50
N ARG A 365 0.26 -7.46 -6.73
CA ARG A 365 0.13 -8.09 -5.39
C ARG A 365 -0.23 -9.56 -5.48
N ASP A 366 -0.84 -10.00 -6.57
CA ASP A 366 -1.33 -11.36 -6.84
C ASP A 366 -0.23 -12.44 -6.82
N PHE A 367 1.02 -12.09 -6.51
CA PHE A 367 2.07 -13.06 -6.30
C PHE A 367 1.95 -13.79 -4.96
N SER A 368 1.47 -13.12 -3.90
CA SER A 368 1.39 -13.69 -2.55
C SER A 368 0.44 -14.88 -2.49
N ASP A 369 -0.41 -14.93 -3.48
CA ASP A 369 -1.56 -15.78 -3.64
C ASP A 369 -1.19 -17.21 -4.01
N TYR A 370 -0.03 -17.37 -4.67
CA TYR A 370 0.46 -18.64 -5.23
C TYR A 370 1.82 -19.04 -4.66
N LEU A 371 2.14 -18.58 -3.44
CA LEU A 371 3.39 -18.91 -2.78
C LEU A 371 3.34 -20.32 -2.18
N THR A 372 4.47 -21.02 -2.27
CA THR A 372 4.64 -22.33 -1.62
C THR A 372 4.72 -22.22 -0.10
N ASN A 373 5.07 -21.05 0.44
CA ASN A 373 5.05 -20.73 1.86
C ASN A 373 4.63 -19.27 2.06
N GLY A 374 3.60 -19.04 2.86
CA GLY A 374 3.00 -17.70 3.04
C GLY A 374 1.95 -17.37 1.98
N ALA A 375 1.25 -18.38 1.43
CA ALA A 375 0.11 -18.14 0.56
C ALA A 375 -0.92 -17.28 1.29
N ASN A 376 -1.37 -16.17 0.70
CA ASN A 376 -2.29 -15.24 1.35
C ASN A 376 -3.22 -14.60 0.31
N PHE A 377 -4.54 -14.69 0.53
CA PHE A 377 -5.56 -14.04 -0.27
C PHE A 377 -6.88 -13.92 0.50
N GLY A 378 -7.73 -12.97 0.08
CA GLY A 378 -9.03 -12.70 0.69
C GLY A 378 -10.19 -13.39 -0.03
N SER A 379 -11.34 -13.48 0.66
CA SER A 379 -12.59 -13.99 0.10
C SER A 379 -13.05 -13.25 -1.17
N ASN A 380 -12.85 -11.94 -1.26
CA ASN A 380 -13.24 -11.12 -2.43
C ASN A 380 -12.49 -11.48 -3.72
N GLU A 381 -11.30 -12.07 -3.60
CA GLU A 381 -10.45 -12.43 -4.74
C GLU A 381 -10.78 -13.82 -5.27
N PHE A 382 -11.57 -14.61 -4.53
CA PHE A 382 -11.75 -16.03 -4.79
C PHE A 382 -13.21 -16.52 -4.73
N LEU A 383 -13.97 -16.14 -3.71
CA LEU A 383 -15.32 -16.67 -3.48
C LEU A 383 -16.37 -15.95 -4.34
N PRO A 384 -17.51 -16.59 -4.66
CA PRO A 384 -18.54 -15.97 -5.50
C PRO A 384 -19.21 -14.79 -4.80
N GLN A 385 -19.51 -13.73 -5.54
CA GLN A 385 -20.30 -12.58 -5.10
C GLN A 385 -21.75 -12.74 -5.56
N VAL A 386 -22.73 -12.51 -4.69
CA VAL A 386 -24.16 -12.57 -5.05
C VAL A 386 -24.66 -11.18 -5.44
N GLY A 387 -25.44 -11.11 -6.51
CA GLY A 387 -26.07 -9.89 -6.99
C GLY A 387 -25.25 -9.09 -8.01
N PHE A 388 -25.70 -7.85 -8.23
CA PHE A 388 -25.12 -6.95 -9.21
C PHE A 388 -23.89 -6.23 -8.62
N ASN A 389 -22.75 -6.28 -9.31
CA ASN A 389 -21.55 -5.56 -8.89
C ASN A 389 -21.63 -4.09 -9.34
N ASP A 390 -22.13 -3.27 -8.44
CA ASP A 390 -22.37 -1.85 -8.69
C ASP A 390 -21.08 -1.04 -8.88
N ARG A 391 -19.94 -1.49 -8.31
CA ARG A 391 -18.63 -0.82 -8.44
C ARG A 391 -18.22 -0.67 -9.90
N LEU A 392 -18.61 -1.63 -10.74
CA LEU A 392 -18.30 -1.65 -12.18
C LEU A 392 -18.93 -0.48 -12.96
N ARG A 393 -20.06 0.07 -12.49
CA ARG A 393 -20.77 1.17 -13.17
C ARG A 393 -20.01 2.50 -13.08
N PHE A 394 -19.26 2.70 -12.01
CA PHE A 394 -18.44 3.89 -11.77
C PHE A 394 -17.16 3.91 -12.62
N LEU A 395 -16.79 2.76 -13.21
CA LEU A 395 -15.68 2.66 -14.16
C LEU A 395 -16.06 3.14 -15.57
N ILE A 396 -17.35 3.35 -15.84
CA ILE A 396 -17.87 3.84 -17.12
C ILE A 396 -18.01 5.36 -17.04
N SER A 397 -17.28 6.10 -17.88
CA SER A 397 -17.34 7.57 -17.86
C SER A 397 -18.72 8.08 -18.28
N PRO A 398 -19.14 9.27 -17.80
CA PRO A 398 -20.44 9.86 -18.17
C PRO A 398 -20.67 9.94 -19.68
N GLU A 399 -19.62 10.28 -20.45
CA GLU A 399 -19.69 10.38 -21.91
C GLU A 399 -19.94 9.03 -22.57
N ILE A 400 -19.30 7.97 -22.06
CA ILE A 400 -19.49 6.60 -22.56
C ILE A 400 -20.87 6.08 -22.18
N ARG A 401 -21.36 6.39 -20.97
CA ARG A 401 -22.72 6.03 -20.55
C ARG A 401 -23.76 6.62 -21.49
N GLU A 402 -23.62 7.91 -21.83
CA GLU A 402 -24.50 8.59 -22.78
C GLU A 402 -24.45 7.94 -24.17
N GLN A 403 -23.25 7.68 -24.70
CA GLN A 403 -23.06 7.02 -26.00
C GLN A 403 -23.65 5.60 -26.04
N ALA A 404 -23.58 4.87 -24.92
CA ALA A 404 -24.10 3.53 -24.77
C ALA A 404 -25.61 3.47 -24.44
N GLY A 405 -26.28 4.62 -24.28
CA GLY A 405 -27.69 4.69 -23.88
C GLY A 405 -27.95 4.21 -22.45
N LEU A 406 -26.93 4.20 -21.59
CA LEU A 406 -27.06 3.86 -20.17
C LEU A 406 -27.65 5.04 -19.39
N PRO A 407 -28.50 4.81 -18.38
CA PRO A 407 -29.04 5.87 -17.53
C PRO A 407 -27.90 6.68 -16.87
N PRO A 408 -28.03 8.00 -16.71
CA PRO A 408 -27.05 8.76 -15.93
C PRO A 408 -27.05 8.31 -14.45
N ILE A 409 -25.89 8.32 -13.81
CA ILE A 409 -25.80 8.09 -12.36
C ILE A 409 -26.28 9.36 -11.67
N ALA A 410 -27.43 9.30 -11.00
CA ALA A 410 -28.00 10.42 -10.26
C ALA A 410 -27.42 10.45 -8.83
N PRO A 411 -26.56 11.43 -8.47
CA PRO A 411 -25.78 11.37 -7.23
C PRO A 411 -26.64 11.25 -5.96
N LYS A 412 -27.75 11.98 -5.88
CA LYS A 412 -28.66 11.93 -4.71
C LYS A 412 -29.33 10.57 -4.52
N ALA A 413 -29.80 9.97 -5.61
CA ALA A 413 -30.42 8.64 -5.56
C ALA A 413 -29.37 7.58 -5.23
N GLU A 414 -28.14 7.74 -5.75
CA GLU A 414 -27.03 6.85 -5.45
C GLU A 414 -26.63 6.88 -3.98
N GLN A 415 -26.48 8.07 -3.40
CA GLN A 415 -26.18 8.24 -1.97
C GLN A 415 -27.26 7.64 -1.05
N ALA A 416 -28.54 7.79 -1.42
CA ALA A 416 -29.65 7.20 -0.66
C ALA A 416 -29.61 5.66 -0.67
N ARG A 417 -29.26 5.06 -1.82
CA ARG A 417 -29.12 3.61 -1.94
C ARG A 417 -27.84 3.09 -1.29
N ALA A 418 -26.72 3.78 -1.44
CA ALA A 418 -25.45 3.47 -0.79
C ALA A 418 -25.58 3.27 0.73
N ALA A 419 -26.46 4.05 1.37
CA ALA A 419 -26.78 3.89 2.79
C ALA A 419 -27.34 2.49 3.17
N GLN A 420 -27.89 1.74 2.21
CA GLN A 420 -28.48 0.42 2.43
C GLN A 420 -27.51 -0.72 2.06
N VAL A 421 -26.29 -0.39 1.63
CA VAL A 421 -25.35 -1.34 1.03
C VAL A 421 -24.02 -1.25 1.77
N ASN A 422 -23.54 -2.38 2.28
CA ASN A 422 -22.23 -2.47 2.91
C ASN A 422 -21.14 -2.22 1.83
N ALA A 423 -20.13 -1.41 2.18
CA ALA A 423 -19.05 -1.04 1.27
C ALA A 423 -18.21 -2.21 0.78
N ASN A 424 -17.83 -3.11 1.68
CA ASN A 424 -16.90 -4.20 1.43
C ASN A 424 -17.60 -5.40 0.79
N HIS A 425 -18.81 -5.71 1.26
CA HIS A 425 -19.58 -6.89 0.88
C HIS A 425 -21.04 -6.54 0.63
N PRO A 426 -21.40 -6.01 -0.56
CA PRO A 426 -22.77 -5.60 -0.84
C PRO A 426 -23.77 -6.76 -0.83
N ASP A 427 -23.31 -8.00 -0.86
CA ASP A 427 -24.09 -9.24 -0.92
C ASP A 427 -24.34 -9.88 0.46
N THR A 428 -23.77 -9.30 1.53
CA THR A 428 -23.82 -9.84 2.88
C THR A 428 -23.99 -8.70 3.88
N HIS A 429 -24.73 -8.93 4.97
CA HIS A 429 -24.68 -8.05 6.14
C HIS A 429 -23.81 -8.71 7.19
N LEU A 430 -24.28 -9.85 7.70
CA LEU A 430 -23.51 -10.80 8.48
C LEU A 430 -23.94 -12.20 8.06
N ALA A 431 -23.02 -13.16 8.13
CA ALA A 431 -23.29 -14.55 7.83
C ALA A 431 -22.67 -15.48 8.90
N GLN A 432 -23.39 -16.55 9.23
CA GLN A 432 -22.81 -17.65 10.00
C GLN A 432 -21.72 -18.32 9.15
N PHE A 433 -20.49 -18.40 9.64
CA PHE A 433 -19.35 -18.92 8.88
C PHE A 433 -18.84 -20.23 9.46
N SER A 434 -18.51 -21.18 8.58
CA SER A 434 -17.80 -22.42 8.90
C SER A 434 -16.92 -22.84 7.74
N ALA A 435 -15.74 -23.38 8.05
CA ALA A 435 -14.82 -23.88 7.04
C ALA A 435 -14.03 -25.09 7.54
N ILE A 436 -13.85 -26.10 6.68
CA ILE A 436 -12.85 -27.16 6.85
C ILE A 436 -11.78 -26.93 5.80
N LEU A 437 -10.59 -26.56 6.22
CA LEU A 437 -9.47 -26.24 5.36
C LEU A 437 -8.34 -27.24 5.55
N SER A 438 -7.64 -27.59 4.47
CA SER A 438 -6.46 -28.44 4.55
C SER A 438 -5.28 -27.88 3.77
N THR A 439 -4.06 -28.19 4.21
CA THR A 439 -2.81 -27.75 3.60
C THR A 439 -1.72 -28.82 3.73
N ALA A 440 -0.50 -28.49 3.28
CA ALA A 440 0.70 -29.32 3.45
C ALA A 440 0.91 -29.72 4.92
N PRO A 441 1.48 -30.91 5.20
CA PRO A 441 1.54 -31.49 6.54
C PRO A 441 2.37 -30.68 7.54
N ASP A 442 3.26 -29.82 7.06
CA ASP A 442 4.15 -28.96 7.84
C ASP A 442 3.74 -27.47 7.82
N GLN A 443 2.57 -27.15 7.25
CA GLN A 443 1.99 -25.82 7.28
C GLN A 443 0.77 -25.75 8.20
N ILE A 444 0.37 -24.53 8.52
CA ILE A 444 -0.90 -24.20 9.16
C ILE A 444 -1.69 -23.35 8.18
N ILE A 445 -2.99 -23.61 8.02
CA ILE A 445 -3.89 -22.77 7.23
C ILE A 445 -4.90 -22.07 8.14
N PHE A 446 -5.00 -20.75 8.05
CA PHE A 446 -5.87 -19.90 8.84
C PHE A 446 -6.99 -19.30 8.00
N THR A 447 -8.15 -19.12 8.66
CA THR A 447 -9.25 -18.27 8.21
C THR A 447 -9.96 -17.66 9.43
N SER A 448 -11.03 -16.91 9.22
CA SER A 448 -11.82 -16.30 10.31
C SER A 448 -12.62 -17.35 11.10
N GLY A 449 -12.82 -17.09 12.38
CA GLY A 449 -13.56 -17.96 13.29
C GLY A 449 -12.66 -18.74 14.26
N GLU A 450 -13.27 -19.33 15.27
CA GLU A 450 -12.55 -20.12 16.28
C GLU A 450 -12.11 -21.45 15.68
N GLN A 451 -10.89 -21.89 15.99
CA GLN A 451 -10.42 -23.21 15.60
C GLN A 451 -11.09 -24.26 16.48
N VAL A 452 -11.97 -25.07 15.89
CA VAL A 452 -12.74 -26.10 16.58
C VAL A 452 -11.95 -27.41 16.65
N ARG A 453 -11.27 -27.76 15.56
CA ARG A 453 -10.60 -29.06 15.43
C ARG A 453 -9.39 -28.96 14.52
N GLU A 454 -8.38 -29.78 14.81
CA GLU A 454 -7.20 -29.99 13.98
C GLU A 454 -6.94 -31.50 13.88
N TRP A 455 -6.60 -32.00 12.69
CA TRP A 455 -6.21 -33.39 12.49
C TRP A 455 -5.28 -33.56 11.28
N THR A 456 -4.73 -34.76 11.12
CA THR A 456 -3.93 -35.13 9.95
C THR A 456 -4.54 -36.36 9.30
N GLU A 457 -4.70 -36.32 7.99
CA GLU A 457 -5.25 -37.42 7.19
C GLU A 457 -4.61 -37.39 5.80
N SER A 458 -4.31 -38.55 5.21
CA SER A 458 -3.79 -38.66 3.85
C SER A 458 -2.59 -37.74 3.54
N ASN A 459 -1.65 -37.61 4.50
CA ASN A 459 -0.48 -36.73 4.42
C ASN A 459 -0.80 -35.22 4.27
N ARG A 460 -1.98 -34.79 4.75
CA ARG A 460 -2.41 -33.39 4.80
C ARG A 460 -2.86 -33.03 6.20
N ARG A 461 -2.70 -31.76 6.57
CA ARG A 461 -3.16 -31.23 7.86
C ARG A 461 -4.45 -30.46 7.65
N TYR A 462 -5.45 -30.74 8.47
CA TYR A 462 -6.81 -30.20 8.38
C TYR A 462 -7.15 -29.35 9.60
N PHE A 463 -7.90 -28.30 9.37
CA PHE A 463 -8.33 -27.31 10.36
C PHE A 463 -9.81 -26.99 10.15
N GLU A 464 -10.59 -27.06 11.20
CA GLU A 464 -12.01 -26.70 11.20
C GLU A 464 -12.21 -25.39 11.96
N TYR A 465 -12.79 -24.40 11.29
CA TYR A 465 -13.07 -23.07 11.81
C TYR A 465 -14.58 -22.82 11.84
N GLN A 466 -15.04 -22.17 12.90
CA GLN A 466 -16.44 -21.78 13.04
C GLN A 466 -16.59 -20.41 13.73
N SER A 467 -17.38 -19.52 13.14
CA SER A 467 -17.72 -18.26 13.81
C SER A 467 -18.73 -18.52 14.94
N GLN A 468 -18.53 -17.88 16.09
CA GLN A 468 -19.46 -18.01 17.24
C GLN A 468 -20.70 -17.13 17.06
N VAL A 469 -20.55 -16.05 16.30
CA VAL A 469 -21.60 -15.12 15.90
C VAL A 469 -21.55 -14.95 14.38
N PRO A 470 -22.63 -14.48 13.74
CA PRO A 470 -22.57 -14.05 12.35
C PRO A 470 -21.49 -12.97 12.17
N ILE A 471 -20.66 -13.12 11.13
CA ILE A 471 -19.55 -12.21 10.81
C ILE A 471 -19.69 -11.67 9.39
N GLU A 472 -18.97 -10.61 9.06
CA GLU A 472 -18.85 -10.15 7.68
C GLU A 472 -18.17 -11.23 6.81
N LYS A 473 -18.51 -11.26 5.51
CA LYS A 473 -17.91 -12.14 4.51
C LYS A 473 -16.45 -11.76 4.15
N GLN A 474 -15.81 -10.89 4.91
CA GLN A 474 -14.40 -10.59 4.75
C GLN A 474 -13.59 -11.64 5.51
N VAL A 475 -13.16 -12.71 4.84
CA VAL A 475 -12.37 -13.77 5.49
C VAL A 475 -11.09 -14.04 4.70
N PRO A 476 -9.94 -14.27 5.36
CA PRO A 476 -8.71 -14.58 4.66
C PRO A 476 -8.52 -16.09 4.52
N PHE A 477 -7.63 -16.47 3.61
CA PHE A 477 -7.04 -17.80 3.54
C PHE A 477 -5.51 -17.65 3.54
N ILE A 478 -4.87 -17.99 4.67
CA ILE A 478 -3.42 -17.87 4.82
C ILE A 478 -2.82 -19.22 5.12
N SER A 479 -1.77 -19.62 4.43
CA SER A 479 -1.03 -20.85 4.74
C SER A 479 0.47 -20.63 4.78
N GLY A 480 1.11 -21.16 5.82
CA GLY A 480 2.56 -21.07 5.95
C GLY A 480 3.15 -21.90 7.07
N ARG A 481 4.48 -21.88 7.12
CA ARG A 481 5.32 -22.50 8.15
C ARG A 481 5.61 -21.46 9.22
N TYR A 482 5.04 -21.67 10.40
CA TYR A 482 5.07 -20.69 11.48
C TYR A 482 5.64 -21.29 12.76
N GLU A 483 6.43 -20.50 13.47
CA GLU A 483 6.53 -20.57 14.92
C GLU A 483 5.36 -19.80 15.55
N VAL A 484 5.07 -20.11 16.81
CA VAL A 484 3.94 -19.49 17.53
C VAL A 484 4.37 -19.01 18.90
N LYS A 485 4.09 -17.74 19.17
CA LYS A 485 4.14 -17.15 20.51
C LYS A 485 2.71 -17.08 21.05
N ARG A 486 2.49 -17.59 22.25
CA ARG A 486 1.20 -17.54 22.95
C ARG A 486 1.29 -16.64 24.16
N ASP A 487 0.24 -15.88 24.38
CA ASP A 487 0.00 -15.05 25.57
C ASP A 487 -1.51 -15.07 25.90
N ASP A 488 -1.89 -14.40 26.98
CA ASP A 488 -3.28 -14.31 27.45
C ASP A 488 -3.65 -12.86 27.79
N TRP A 489 -4.88 -12.47 27.47
CA TRP A 489 -5.51 -11.26 27.95
C TRP A 489 -6.85 -11.62 28.61
N GLN A 490 -6.89 -11.57 29.94
CA GLN A 490 -8.11 -11.80 30.73
C GLN A 490 -8.83 -13.13 30.41
N GLY A 491 -8.07 -14.20 30.11
CA GLY A 491 -8.59 -15.51 29.73
C GLY A 491 -8.86 -15.69 28.23
N ILE A 492 -8.57 -14.68 27.40
CA ILE A 492 -8.62 -14.76 25.94
C ILE A 492 -7.19 -15.01 25.43
N PRO A 493 -6.91 -16.17 24.80
CA PRO A 493 -5.61 -16.44 24.21
C PRO A 493 -5.29 -15.49 23.05
N ILE A 494 -4.06 -14.99 23.05
CA ILE A 494 -3.46 -14.24 21.96
C ILE A 494 -2.33 -15.07 21.36
N GLU A 495 -2.39 -15.33 20.06
CA GLU A 495 -1.39 -16.11 19.34
C GLU A 495 -0.76 -15.30 18.21
N VAL A 496 0.57 -15.18 18.21
CA VAL A 496 1.33 -14.56 17.13
C VAL A 496 2.05 -15.66 16.36
N TYR A 497 1.70 -15.82 15.09
CA TYR A 497 2.29 -16.77 14.15
C TYR A 497 3.29 -16.05 13.24
N TYR A 498 4.54 -16.47 13.28
CA TYR A 498 5.64 -15.75 12.63
C TYR A 498 6.66 -16.72 12.00
N HIS A 499 7.40 -16.23 11.02
CA HIS A 499 8.46 -16.96 10.36
C HIS A 499 9.64 -17.20 11.32
N PRO A 500 10.24 -18.41 11.36
CA PRO A 500 11.40 -18.67 12.22
C PRO A 500 12.51 -17.62 12.06
N GLY A 501 12.92 -16.98 13.15
CA GLY A 501 13.92 -15.90 13.15
C GLY A 501 13.36 -14.48 13.01
N HIS A 502 12.04 -14.30 12.91
CA HIS A 502 11.36 -13.01 12.89
C HIS A 502 10.83 -12.61 14.28
N ASP A 503 11.51 -13.03 15.34
CA ASP A 503 11.08 -12.88 16.74
C ASP A 503 11.28 -11.47 17.31
N ARG A 504 12.02 -10.62 16.59
CA ARG A 504 12.49 -9.31 17.04
C ARG A 504 11.41 -8.40 17.66
N ASN A 505 10.23 -8.33 17.04
CA ASN A 505 9.18 -7.37 17.42
C ASN A 505 7.96 -8.03 18.07
N ILE A 506 7.98 -9.33 18.36
CA ILE A 506 6.81 -10.06 18.88
C ILE A 506 6.32 -9.47 20.20
N ASP A 507 7.22 -9.13 21.12
CA ASP A 507 6.81 -8.58 22.42
C ASP A 507 6.12 -7.20 22.27
N ARG A 508 6.50 -6.41 21.26
CA ARG A 508 5.84 -5.12 20.94
C ARG A 508 4.45 -5.34 20.37
N ILE A 509 4.32 -6.30 19.44
CA ILE A 509 3.04 -6.70 18.85
C ILE A 509 2.09 -7.16 19.96
N LEU A 510 2.55 -8.05 20.85
CA LEU A 510 1.75 -8.53 21.98
C LEU A 510 1.37 -7.41 22.95
N ALA A 511 2.28 -6.48 23.26
CA ALA A 511 1.98 -5.35 24.12
C ALA A 511 0.89 -4.45 23.51
N GLY A 512 1.05 -4.07 22.23
CA GLY A 512 0.08 -3.25 21.52
C GLY A 512 -1.28 -3.93 21.40
N ALA A 513 -1.30 -5.23 21.11
CA ALA A 513 -2.53 -6.00 21.02
C ALA A 513 -3.26 -6.10 22.37
N LYS A 514 -2.55 -6.42 23.45
CA LYS A 514 -3.15 -6.51 24.80
C LYS A 514 -3.71 -5.19 25.28
N GLN A 515 -2.97 -4.10 25.08
CA GLN A 515 -3.44 -2.78 25.51
C GLN A 515 -4.55 -2.25 24.60
N GLY A 516 -4.51 -2.55 23.30
CA GLY A 516 -5.61 -2.29 22.37
C GLY A 516 -6.90 -3.00 22.82
N LEU A 517 -6.81 -4.28 23.19
CA LEU A 517 -7.94 -5.04 23.73
C LEU A 517 -8.44 -4.43 25.05
N ASP A 518 -7.55 -4.08 25.97
CA ASP A 518 -7.89 -3.51 27.28
C ASP A 518 -8.63 -2.18 27.12
N TYR A 519 -8.02 -1.24 26.39
CA TYR A 519 -8.56 0.10 26.17
C TYR A 519 -9.89 0.05 25.42
N ALA A 520 -9.95 -0.62 24.26
CA ALA A 520 -11.16 -0.65 23.46
C ALA A 520 -12.31 -1.38 24.17
N SER A 521 -12.00 -2.44 24.93
CA SER A 521 -13.00 -3.16 25.73
C SER A 521 -13.59 -2.30 26.83
N GLN A 522 -12.76 -1.49 27.49
CA GLN A 522 -13.20 -0.57 28.53
C GLN A 522 -14.02 0.58 27.97
N GLN A 523 -13.60 1.16 26.84
CA GLN A 523 -14.16 2.41 26.33
C GLN A 523 -15.38 2.18 25.41
N PHE A 524 -15.37 1.14 24.58
CA PHE A 524 -16.34 0.99 23.48
C PHE A 524 -17.28 -0.21 23.63
N GLY A 525 -16.89 -1.22 24.43
CA GLY A 525 -17.71 -2.40 24.73
C GLY A 525 -16.89 -3.69 24.68
N PRO A 526 -17.40 -4.81 25.20
CA PRO A 526 -16.62 -6.04 25.35
C PRO A 526 -16.14 -6.62 24.02
N TYR A 527 -14.92 -7.19 24.01
CA TYR A 527 -14.41 -7.96 22.88
C TYR A 527 -15.29 -9.21 22.64
N PRO A 528 -15.84 -9.40 21.43
CA PRO A 528 -16.87 -10.42 21.18
C PRO A 528 -16.33 -11.82 20.85
N HIS A 529 -15.01 -12.01 20.77
CA HIS A 529 -14.40 -13.27 20.32
C HIS A 529 -13.62 -13.98 21.44
N LYS A 530 -13.32 -15.27 21.26
CA LYS A 530 -12.66 -16.10 22.28
C LYS A 530 -11.16 -16.24 22.05
N SER A 531 -10.64 -15.77 20.92
CA SER A 531 -9.21 -15.69 20.64
C SER A 531 -8.86 -14.46 19.81
N LEU A 532 -7.58 -14.12 19.79
CA LEU A 532 -6.98 -13.17 18.86
C LEU A 532 -5.75 -13.82 18.22
N ARG A 533 -5.71 -13.90 16.89
CA ARG A 533 -4.59 -14.45 16.13
C ARG A 533 -3.99 -13.38 15.24
N ILE A 534 -2.69 -13.19 15.36
CA ILE A 534 -1.89 -12.29 14.51
C ILE A 534 -0.98 -13.18 13.66
N VAL A 535 -1.08 -13.09 12.34
CA VAL A 535 -0.36 -13.97 11.41
C VAL A 535 0.52 -13.16 10.48
N GLU A 536 1.80 -13.52 10.43
CA GLU A 536 2.77 -12.92 9.53
C GLU A 536 2.50 -13.29 8.06
N THR A 537 2.67 -12.30 7.19
CA THR A 537 2.49 -12.40 5.74
C THR A 537 3.73 -11.90 4.96
N PRO A 538 3.91 -12.33 3.70
CA PRO A 538 5.11 -12.03 2.90
C PRO A 538 5.38 -10.54 2.61
N TYR A 539 6.58 -10.24 2.09
CA TYR A 539 7.18 -8.89 1.93
C TYR A 539 6.28 -7.71 1.52
N VAL A 540 5.33 -7.94 0.60
CA VAL A 540 4.53 -6.87 -0.03
C VAL A 540 3.15 -6.74 0.63
N SER A 541 2.85 -7.56 1.64
CA SER A 541 1.58 -7.51 2.37
C SER A 541 1.54 -6.35 3.36
N GLU A 542 0.36 -5.74 3.49
CA GLU A 542 0.04 -4.72 4.50
C GLU A 542 -0.49 -5.39 5.77
N ALA A 543 -0.70 -4.59 6.82
CA ALA A 543 -1.50 -5.00 7.96
C ALA A 543 -3.00 -4.92 7.64
N ILE A 544 -3.76 -5.96 7.99
CA ILE A 544 -5.21 -6.05 7.75
C ILE A 544 -5.88 -6.80 8.90
N SER A 545 -6.92 -6.20 9.48
CA SER A 545 -7.80 -6.83 10.46
C SER A 545 -9.02 -7.48 9.79
N TYR A 546 -9.25 -8.75 10.08
CA TYR A 546 -10.43 -9.51 9.67
C TYR A 546 -11.36 -9.78 10.87
N PRO A 547 -12.66 -10.04 10.63
CA PRO A 547 -13.60 -10.42 11.68
C PRO A 547 -13.18 -11.70 12.41
N ALA A 548 -13.72 -11.89 13.62
CA ALA A 548 -13.44 -13.03 14.48
C ALA A 548 -11.97 -13.12 14.91
N GLY A 549 -11.37 -11.96 15.24
CA GLY A 549 -10.06 -11.91 15.90
C GLY A 549 -8.89 -12.35 15.03
N GLN A 550 -8.97 -12.20 13.71
CA GLN A 550 -7.91 -12.62 12.79
C GLN A 550 -7.22 -11.39 12.21
N ILE A 551 -5.94 -11.19 12.50
CA ILE A 551 -5.16 -10.05 12.03
C ILE A 551 -3.97 -10.54 11.22
N LEU A 552 -3.70 -9.90 10.08
CA LEU A 552 -2.51 -10.12 9.26
C LEU A 552 -1.57 -8.94 9.37
N MET A 553 -0.27 -9.20 9.36
CA MET A 553 0.76 -8.17 9.37
C MET A 553 1.90 -8.56 8.44
N GLY A 554 2.37 -7.62 7.61
CA GLY A 554 3.46 -7.86 6.66
C GLY A 554 4.83 -7.96 7.34
N GLU A 555 5.68 -8.89 6.88
CA GLU A 555 7.03 -9.14 7.44
C GLU A 555 7.88 -7.86 7.50
N ASN A 556 7.88 -7.04 6.45
CA ASN A 556 8.71 -5.84 6.35
C ASN A 556 8.15 -4.68 7.20
N GLN A 557 6.83 -4.53 7.22
CA GLN A 557 6.18 -3.42 7.90
C GLN A 557 6.23 -3.56 9.43
N VAL A 558 6.15 -4.79 9.95
CA VAL A 558 5.99 -5.04 11.39
C VAL A 558 7.10 -5.93 11.95
N PHE A 559 7.23 -7.17 11.48
CA PHE A 559 8.09 -8.17 12.12
C PHE A 559 9.60 -7.86 12.01
N LEU A 560 10.04 -7.43 10.83
CA LEU A 560 11.42 -7.08 10.51
C LEU A 560 11.72 -5.59 10.69
N ALA A 561 10.72 -4.78 11.04
CA ALA A 561 10.87 -3.34 11.18
C ALA A 561 11.98 -2.98 12.17
N ASN A 562 12.88 -2.07 11.77
CA ASN A 562 13.97 -1.61 12.61
C ASN A 562 13.51 -0.51 13.56
N ILE A 563 12.81 -0.90 14.62
CA ILE A 563 12.32 0.01 15.65
C ILE A 563 13.46 0.30 16.63
N LYS A 564 13.77 1.58 16.81
CA LYS A 564 14.79 2.08 17.74
C LYS A 564 14.11 2.93 18.81
N GLY A 565 14.74 3.02 19.98
CA GLY A 565 14.23 3.82 21.09
C GLY A 565 13.20 3.08 21.93
N ASP A 566 12.67 3.80 22.90
CA ASP A 566 11.70 3.33 23.91
C ASP A 566 10.27 3.81 23.60
N GLY A 567 9.99 4.22 22.36
CA GLY A 567 8.70 4.75 21.93
C GLY A 567 8.46 6.23 22.26
N THR A 568 9.36 6.91 22.98
CA THR A 568 9.14 8.31 23.40
C THR A 568 9.65 9.36 22.42
N GLN A 569 10.69 9.05 21.65
CA GLN A 569 11.30 9.98 20.67
C GLN A 569 10.95 9.64 19.22
N THR A 570 10.68 8.36 18.96
CA THR A 570 10.30 7.82 17.66
C THR A 570 9.19 6.80 17.89
N LEU A 571 8.21 6.77 17.00
CA LEU A 571 7.07 5.86 17.07
C LEU A 571 7.54 4.40 17.11
N ASP A 572 7.08 3.64 18.11
CA ASP A 572 7.14 2.18 18.10
C ASP A 572 6.04 1.67 17.16
N SER A 573 6.40 1.53 15.88
CA SER A 573 5.44 1.22 14.82
C SER A 573 4.81 -0.17 14.96
N ALA A 574 5.52 -1.15 15.53
CA ALA A 574 4.96 -2.49 15.72
C ALA A 574 3.90 -2.50 16.81
N PHE A 575 4.15 -1.79 17.92
CA PHE A 575 3.15 -1.61 18.96
C PHE A 575 1.93 -0.85 18.43
N HIS A 576 2.15 0.28 17.76
CA HIS A 576 1.08 1.16 17.27
C HIS A 576 0.21 0.48 16.22
N ILE A 577 0.82 -0.17 15.21
CA ILE A 577 0.07 -0.94 14.20
C ILE A 577 -0.71 -2.08 14.86
N ALA A 578 -0.14 -2.80 15.83
CA ALA A 578 -0.88 -3.86 16.52
C ALA A 578 -2.11 -3.32 17.27
N ALA A 579 -1.99 -2.16 17.93
CA ALA A 579 -3.12 -1.50 18.57
C ALA A 579 -4.18 -1.04 17.55
N HIS A 580 -3.76 -0.51 16.39
CA HIS A 580 -4.63 -0.10 15.28
C HIS A 580 -5.44 -1.29 14.73
N GLU A 581 -4.77 -2.39 14.38
CA GLU A 581 -5.44 -3.56 13.83
C GLU A 581 -6.40 -4.25 14.82
N VAL A 582 -6.09 -4.19 16.12
CA VAL A 582 -7.00 -4.64 17.17
C VAL A 582 -8.22 -3.72 17.29
N ALA A 583 -8.05 -2.41 17.15
CA ALA A 583 -9.15 -1.44 17.24
C ALA A 583 -10.22 -1.67 16.15
N HIS A 584 -9.82 -2.19 14.98
CA HIS A 584 -10.76 -2.56 13.92
C HIS A 584 -11.82 -3.61 14.36
N GLN A 585 -11.57 -4.39 15.41
CA GLN A 585 -12.56 -5.33 15.98
C GLN A 585 -13.79 -4.61 16.55
N TRP A 586 -13.72 -3.29 16.78
CA TRP A 586 -14.86 -2.40 17.02
C TRP A 586 -15.14 -1.55 15.77
N TRP A 587 -14.10 -0.90 15.24
CA TRP A 587 -14.18 0.05 14.13
C TRP A 587 -14.01 -0.63 12.76
N GLY A 588 -15.11 -1.13 12.19
CA GLY A 588 -15.14 -1.83 10.91
C GLY A 588 -15.80 -3.21 10.99
N HIS A 589 -15.67 -3.90 12.14
CA HIS A 589 -16.26 -5.23 12.34
C HIS A 589 -17.51 -5.25 13.23
N GLN A 590 -17.66 -4.30 14.16
CA GLN A 590 -18.91 -4.10 14.92
C GLN A 590 -19.76 -2.94 14.38
N ILE A 591 -19.12 -2.00 13.69
CA ILE A 591 -19.78 -0.98 12.87
C ILE A 591 -19.40 -1.20 11.42
N HIS A 592 -20.38 -1.22 10.51
CA HIS A 592 -20.15 -1.34 9.09
C HIS A 592 -20.35 0.01 8.40
N ILE A 593 -19.62 0.24 7.32
CA ILE A 593 -19.68 1.48 6.55
C ILE A 593 -20.48 1.32 5.26
N SER A 594 -21.03 2.43 4.80
CA SER A 594 -21.83 2.48 3.58
C SER A 594 -20.95 2.43 2.31
N ASN A 595 -21.50 1.93 1.21
CA ASN A 595 -20.74 1.82 -0.03
C ASN A 595 -20.55 3.19 -0.73
N GLN A 596 -19.31 3.65 -0.86
CA GLN A 596 -18.92 4.81 -1.69
C GLN A 596 -19.54 6.15 -1.25
N ARG A 597 -19.74 6.40 0.06
CA ARG A 597 -20.06 7.76 0.53
C ARG A 597 -18.81 8.47 1.06
N PRO A 598 -18.66 9.76 0.76
CA PRO A 598 -17.57 10.56 1.30
C PRO A 598 -17.53 10.52 2.84
N GLY A 599 -16.33 10.42 3.41
CA GLY A 599 -16.11 10.42 4.86
C GLY A 599 -16.36 9.09 5.57
N ASP A 600 -16.83 8.05 4.89
CA ASP A 600 -17.20 6.77 5.53
C ASP A 600 -16.03 6.09 6.23
N ARG A 601 -14.82 6.17 5.65
CA ARG A 601 -13.60 5.59 6.21
C ARG A 601 -13.10 6.30 7.48
N ILE A 602 -13.72 7.41 7.89
CA ILE A 602 -13.50 7.95 9.24
C ILE A 602 -13.90 6.91 10.30
N LEU A 603 -15.00 6.19 10.06
CA LEU A 603 -15.55 5.22 11.01
C LEU A 603 -14.68 3.98 11.18
N THR A 604 -13.76 3.72 10.25
CA THR A 604 -12.86 2.55 10.28
C THR A 604 -11.42 2.97 10.56
N GLU A 605 -10.84 3.87 9.76
CA GLU A 605 -9.42 4.21 9.82
C GLU A 605 -9.13 5.28 10.86
N SER A 606 -9.86 6.41 10.82
CA SER A 606 -9.61 7.51 11.76
C SER A 606 -9.82 7.08 13.20
N LEU A 607 -10.89 6.29 13.46
CA LEU A 607 -11.20 5.81 14.81
C LEU A 607 -10.25 4.72 15.30
N SER A 608 -9.74 3.86 14.40
CA SER A 608 -8.70 2.88 14.75
C SER A 608 -7.37 3.58 15.05
N GLU A 609 -6.99 4.58 14.24
CA GLU A 609 -5.79 5.38 14.46
C GLU A 609 -5.89 6.21 15.76
N TYR A 610 -7.07 6.80 16.03
CA TYR A 610 -7.37 7.47 17.30
C TYR A 610 -7.21 6.52 18.48
N THR A 611 -7.76 5.31 18.38
CA THR A 611 -7.67 4.29 19.43
C THR A 611 -6.20 3.90 19.66
N ALA A 612 -5.43 3.69 18.59
CA ALA A 612 -4.01 3.40 18.66
C ALA A 612 -3.23 4.54 19.32
N ASN A 613 -3.53 5.80 19.01
CA ASN A 613 -2.92 6.97 19.64
C ASN A 613 -3.23 7.07 21.14
N GLN A 614 -4.44 6.71 21.58
CA GLN A 614 -4.79 6.67 23.00
C GLN A 614 -4.03 5.57 23.74
N VAL A 615 -3.99 4.36 23.18
CA VAL A 615 -3.21 3.24 23.71
C VAL A 615 -1.73 3.59 23.79
N TYR A 616 -1.20 4.24 22.75
CA TYR A 616 0.19 4.71 22.71
C TYR A 616 0.48 5.76 23.80
N SER A 617 -0.47 6.68 24.05
CA SER A 617 -0.38 7.67 25.12
C SER A 617 -0.34 7.02 26.50
N GLN A 618 -1.10 5.95 26.72
CA GLN A 618 -1.10 5.22 28.00
C GLN A 618 0.23 4.52 28.29
N GLU A 619 0.84 3.90 27.27
CA GLU A 619 2.12 3.20 27.42
C GLU A 619 3.30 4.17 27.53
N PHE A 620 3.39 5.15 26.61
CA PHE A 620 4.58 5.98 26.43
C PHE A 620 4.43 7.41 26.98
N GLY A 621 3.30 7.71 27.60
CA GLY A 621 2.97 9.00 28.17
C GLY A 621 2.89 10.13 27.14
N THR A 622 2.78 11.37 27.65
CA THR A 622 2.61 12.57 26.82
C THR A 622 3.72 12.80 25.80
N THR A 623 4.97 12.41 26.12
CA THR A 623 6.10 12.55 25.20
C THR A 623 5.98 11.56 24.04
N GLY A 624 5.65 10.30 24.30
CA GLY A 624 5.41 9.30 23.26
C GLY A 624 4.21 9.65 22.39
N LEU A 625 3.11 10.13 22.98
CA LEU A 625 1.98 10.68 22.23
C LEU A 625 2.44 11.78 21.26
N GLY A 626 3.27 12.73 21.72
CA GLY A 626 3.81 13.78 20.84
C GLY A 626 4.57 13.22 19.64
N ALA A 627 5.30 12.11 19.80
CA ALA A 627 5.97 11.43 18.69
C ALA A 627 4.98 10.75 17.72
N ALA A 628 3.90 10.15 18.22
CA ALA A 628 2.85 9.55 17.40
C ALA A 628 2.08 10.61 16.58
N LEU A 629 1.62 11.68 17.23
CA LEU A 629 0.94 12.79 16.58
C LEU A 629 1.85 13.51 15.57
N ARG A 630 3.13 13.68 15.91
CA ARG A 630 4.12 14.22 14.97
C ARG A 630 4.25 13.36 13.72
N ASN A 631 4.31 12.04 13.89
CA ASN A 631 4.36 11.10 12.77
C ASN A 631 3.10 11.21 11.88
N ASN A 632 1.91 11.32 12.49
CA ASN A 632 0.68 11.59 11.72
C ASN A 632 0.77 12.91 10.95
N LEU A 633 1.17 14.00 11.61
CA LEU A 633 1.29 15.31 10.99
C LEU A 633 2.30 15.32 9.82
N ASP A 634 3.49 14.78 10.02
CA ASP A 634 4.53 14.74 9.01
C ASP A 634 4.09 13.93 7.78
N LEU A 635 3.48 12.77 7.98
CA LEU A 635 2.97 11.94 6.89
C LEU A 635 1.78 12.59 6.18
N TYR A 636 0.91 13.31 6.90
CA TYR A 636 -0.15 14.11 6.27
C TYR A 636 0.45 15.22 5.40
N LEU A 637 1.38 16.03 5.93
CA LEU A 637 2.01 17.14 5.21
C LEU A 637 2.86 16.68 4.01
N GLN A 638 3.49 15.51 4.10
CA GLN A 638 4.26 14.93 2.99
C GLN A 638 3.39 14.44 1.83
N ASN A 639 2.19 13.93 2.14
CA ASN A 639 1.32 13.30 1.15
C ASN A 639 0.16 14.21 0.70
N ARG A 640 -0.13 15.30 1.41
CA ARG A 640 -1.20 16.22 1.06
C ARG A 640 -0.97 16.87 -0.30
N SER A 641 -2.07 17.13 -1.00
CA SER A 641 -2.10 18.00 -2.16
C SER A 641 -2.56 19.40 -1.75
N ARG A 642 -2.37 20.39 -2.64
CA ARG A 642 -3.00 21.70 -2.44
C ARG A 642 -4.52 21.62 -2.60
N SER A 643 -5.02 20.65 -3.36
CA SER A 643 -6.42 20.43 -3.68
C SER A 643 -7.07 19.36 -2.80
N ASP A 644 -6.60 19.19 -1.57
CA ASP A 644 -7.23 18.27 -0.61
C ASP A 644 -8.67 18.71 -0.34
N VAL A 645 -9.51 17.74 0.00
CA VAL A 645 -10.90 17.95 0.41
C VAL A 645 -11.03 17.96 1.94
N PRO A 646 -12.14 18.49 2.49
CA PRO A 646 -12.50 18.28 3.89
C PRO A 646 -12.48 16.79 4.29
N LEU A 647 -12.22 16.49 5.58
CA LEU A 647 -12.12 15.11 6.04
C LEU A 647 -13.45 14.35 5.87
N VAL A 648 -14.59 15.01 6.10
CA VAL A 648 -15.93 14.44 5.87
C VAL A 648 -16.24 14.18 4.39
N GLU A 649 -15.41 14.71 3.49
CA GLU A 649 -15.54 14.52 2.05
C GLU A 649 -14.48 13.55 1.50
N ALA A 650 -13.59 13.03 2.36
CA ALA A 650 -12.52 12.13 1.95
C ALA A 650 -13.09 10.86 1.31
N GLY A 651 -12.60 10.54 0.11
CA GLY A 651 -13.06 9.41 -0.69
C GLY A 651 -12.08 8.23 -0.68
N GLU A 652 -12.37 7.29 -1.58
CA GLU A 652 -11.46 6.19 -1.87
C GLU A 652 -10.19 6.73 -2.55
N GLY A 653 -9.02 6.52 -1.93
CA GLY A 653 -7.72 7.03 -2.40
C GLY A 653 -7.11 8.11 -1.52
N ASP A 654 -7.90 8.76 -0.65
CA ASP A 654 -7.45 9.84 0.24
C ASP A 654 -6.89 9.31 1.57
N ASN A 655 -5.98 8.33 1.50
CA ASN A 655 -5.45 7.65 2.69
C ASN A 655 -4.80 8.62 3.69
N HIS A 656 -4.12 9.67 3.22
CA HIS A 656 -3.52 10.67 4.10
C HIS A 656 -4.55 11.48 4.90
N LEU A 657 -5.78 11.61 4.38
CA LEU A 657 -6.89 12.24 5.11
C LEU A 657 -7.44 11.30 6.18
N VAL A 658 -7.79 10.07 5.82
CA VAL A 658 -8.53 9.17 6.74
C VAL A 658 -7.64 8.52 7.81
N TYR A 659 -6.37 8.22 7.51
CA TYR A 659 -5.45 7.70 8.54
C TYR A 659 -4.81 8.86 9.31
N GLN A 660 -3.93 9.60 8.63
CA GLN A 660 -3.05 10.55 9.31
C GLN A 660 -3.78 11.77 9.86
N LYS A 661 -4.51 12.51 9.01
CA LYS A 661 -5.33 13.64 9.49
C LYS A 661 -6.42 13.14 10.43
N GLY A 662 -7.10 12.05 10.09
CA GLY A 662 -8.20 11.47 10.85
C GLY A 662 -7.87 11.15 12.30
N GLY A 663 -6.80 10.38 12.54
CA GLY A 663 -6.33 10.06 13.89
C GLY A 663 -5.88 11.30 14.65
N LEU A 664 -5.16 12.21 13.99
CA LEU A 664 -4.67 13.46 14.58
C LEU A 664 -5.80 14.36 15.05
N VAL A 665 -6.79 14.64 14.19
CA VAL A 665 -7.87 15.58 14.51
C VAL A 665 -8.88 15.02 15.49
N THR A 666 -9.11 13.70 15.47
CA THR A 666 -9.97 13.04 16.47
C THR A 666 -9.32 13.12 17.85
N TYR A 667 -8.00 12.90 17.94
CA TYR A 667 -7.25 13.09 19.17
C TYR A 667 -7.30 14.55 19.64
N ALA A 668 -7.06 15.50 18.73
CA ALA A 668 -7.13 16.93 19.05
C ALA A 668 -8.50 17.28 19.64
N LEU A 669 -9.60 16.89 18.99
CA LEU A 669 -10.96 17.13 19.49
C LEU A 669 -11.15 16.55 20.89
N GLN A 670 -10.71 15.31 21.13
CA GLN A 670 -10.77 14.68 22.44
C GLN A 670 -10.03 15.47 23.52
N ASP A 671 -8.86 16.01 23.22
CA ASP A 671 -8.07 16.77 24.18
C ASP A 671 -8.71 18.13 24.56
N TYR A 672 -9.57 18.69 23.69
CA TYR A 672 -10.38 19.88 24.00
C TYR A 672 -11.66 19.54 24.78
N LEU A 673 -12.33 18.45 24.42
CA LEU A 673 -13.64 18.09 24.98
C LEU A 673 -13.54 17.23 26.26
N GLY A 674 -12.43 16.52 26.43
CA GLY A 674 -12.23 15.47 27.42
C GLY A 674 -12.44 14.07 26.82
N GLU A 675 -11.58 13.13 27.21
CA GLU A 675 -11.62 11.73 26.78
C GLU A 675 -12.96 11.07 27.04
N ASP A 676 -13.45 11.18 28.27
CA ASP A 676 -14.70 10.56 28.68
C ASP A 676 -15.88 10.98 27.81
N LEU A 677 -15.97 12.27 27.46
CA LEU A 677 -17.08 12.78 26.65
C LEU A 677 -17.02 12.25 25.21
N VAL A 678 -15.84 12.28 24.59
CA VAL A 678 -15.66 11.77 23.23
C VAL A 678 -15.86 10.26 23.20
N ASN A 679 -15.20 9.50 24.07
CA ASN A 679 -15.31 8.05 24.10
C ASN A 679 -16.74 7.58 24.42
N GLN A 680 -17.47 8.24 25.33
CA GLN A 680 -18.88 7.94 25.57
C GLN A 680 -19.74 8.19 24.33
N THR A 681 -19.46 9.27 23.59
CA THR A 681 -20.15 9.58 22.33
C THR A 681 -19.84 8.53 21.26
N LEU A 682 -18.59 8.12 21.11
CA LEU A 682 -18.17 7.05 20.20
C LEU A 682 -18.79 5.70 20.56
N ALA A 683 -18.79 5.34 21.84
CA ALA A 683 -19.40 4.10 22.33
C ALA A 683 -20.92 4.11 22.14
N GLN A 684 -21.57 5.27 22.33
CA GLN A 684 -23.00 5.43 22.06
C GLN A 684 -23.28 5.33 20.56
N PHE A 685 -22.47 5.98 19.73
CA PHE A 685 -22.58 5.89 18.27
C PHE A 685 -22.43 4.45 17.77
N LEU A 686 -21.48 3.69 18.31
CA LEU A 686 -21.30 2.27 18.00
C LEU A 686 -22.53 1.44 18.40
N ARG A 687 -23.11 1.67 19.58
CA ARG A 687 -24.33 0.97 20.03
C ARG A 687 -25.56 1.31 19.19
N ASP A 688 -25.68 2.56 18.77
CA ASP A 688 -26.82 3.04 17.99
C ASP A 688 -26.76 2.60 16.52
N ASN A 689 -25.57 2.26 16.02
CA ASN A 689 -25.34 1.85 14.64
C ASN A 689 -24.85 0.40 14.57
N ALA A 690 -25.81 -0.52 14.56
CA ALA A 690 -25.55 -1.93 14.33
C ALA A 690 -24.93 -2.18 12.94
N PRO A 691 -24.25 -3.33 12.72
CA PRO A 691 -23.63 -3.71 11.43
C PRO A 691 -24.67 -4.14 10.36
N ILE A 692 -25.82 -3.47 10.33
CA ILE A 692 -26.95 -3.68 9.42
C ILE A 692 -27.44 -2.33 8.88
N PRO A 693 -28.09 -2.28 7.71
CA PRO A 693 -28.53 -1.02 7.14
C PRO A 693 -29.66 -0.35 7.95
N PRO A 694 -29.79 0.99 7.93
CA PRO A 694 -28.93 1.93 7.21
C PRO A 694 -27.54 2.06 7.84
N TYR A 695 -26.50 2.00 7.00
CA TYR A 695 -25.11 2.17 7.44
C TYR A 695 -24.79 3.64 7.68
N PRO A 696 -24.11 3.97 8.79
CA PRO A 696 -23.68 5.33 9.09
C PRO A 696 -22.55 5.80 8.19
N THR A 697 -22.33 7.11 8.22
CA THR A 697 -21.25 7.81 7.53
C THR A 697 -20.41 8.65 8.49
N GLY A 698 -19.25 9.14 8.03
CA GLY A 698 -18.45 10.09 8.78
C GLY A 698 -19.21 11.38 9.15
N THR A 699 -20.13 11.81 8.30
CA THR A 699 -21.01 12.96 8.57
C THR A 699 -21.95 12.71 9.75
N ASP A 700 -22.48 11.50 9.88
CA ASP A 700 -23.35 11.13 11.01
C ASP A 700 -22.56 11.16 12.34
N LEU A 701 -21.32 10.67 12.32
CA LEU A 701 -20.42 10.77 13.47
C LEU A 701 -20.09 12.23 13.81
N VAL A 702 -19.75 13.05 12.82
CA VAL A 702 -19.44 14.47 13.03
C VAL A 702 -20.66 15.22 13.58
N ALA A 703 -21.87 14.89 13.13
CA ALA A 703 -23.10 15.44 13.70
C ALA A 703 -23.31 15.03 15.18
N ALA A 704 -23.00 13.78 15.52
CA ALA A 704 -23.05 13.31 16.91
C ALA A 704 -22.03 14.05 17.79
N LEU A 705 -20.79 14.18 17.33
CA LEU A 705 -19.73 14.94 18.02
C LEU A 705 -20.08 16.42 18.15
N ARG A 706 -20.66 17.02 17.11
CA ARG A 706 -21.12 18.42 17.11
C ARG A 706 -22.17 18.68 18.19
N THR A 707 -23.06 17.71 18.43
CA THR A 707 -24.13 17.83 19.42
C THR A 707 -23.59 17.92 20.85
N VAL A 708 -22.52 17.19 21.16
CA VAL A 708 -21.90 17.18 22.49
C VAL A 708 -20.83 18.26 22.67
N THR A 709 -20.41 18.91 21.58
CA THR A 709 -19.37 19.95 21.60
C THR A 709 -19.91 21.25 22.21
N PRO A 710 -19.29 21.80 23.28
CA PRO A 710 -19.68 23.08 23.85
C PRO A 710 -19.55 24.22 22.84
N GLU A 711 -20.40 25.26 22.97
CA GLU A 711 -20.43 26.42 22.06
C GLU A 711 -19.04 27.02 21.79
N LYS A 712 -18.21 27.14 22.84
CA LYS A 712 -16.85 27.69 22.73
C LYS A 712 -15.93 26.90 21.80
N TYR A 713 -16.22 25.63 21.50
CA TYR A 713 -15.41 24.73 20.68
C TYR A 713 -16.10 24.31 19.38
N GLN A 714 -17.28 24.85 19.07
CA GLN A 714 -18.00 24.51 17.82
C GLN A 714 -17.18 24.80 16.56
N TYR A 715 -16.26 25.78 16.62
CA TYR A 715 -15.33 26.09 15.53
C TYR A 715 -14.37 24.93 15.24
N LEU A 716 -13.98 24.15 16.25
CA LEU A 716 -13.06 23.03 16.08
C LEU A 716 -13.67 21.94 15.19
N ILE A 717 -14.96 21.65 15.33
CA ILE A 717 -15.62 20.67 14.44
C ILE A 717 -15.47 21.11 12.97
N THR A 718 -15.71 22.39 12.69
CA THR A 718 -15.59 22.92 11.33
C THR A 718 -14.14 22.93 10.84
N ASP A 719 -13.18 23.31 11.67
CA ASP A 719 -11.77 23.38 11.28
C ASP A 719 -11.14 22.00 11.09
N LEU A 720 -11.52 21.02 11.92
CA LEU A 720 -10.95 19.68 11.92
C LEU A 720 -11.57 18.77 10.84
N PHE A 721 -12.90 18.85 10.66
CA PHE A 721 -13.64 17.88 9.85
C PHE A 721 -14.19 18.46 8.54
N GLU A 722 -14.73 19.68 8.57
CA GLU A 722 -15.53 20.25 7.47
C GLU A 722 -14.75 21.20 6.56
N THR A 723 -13.50 21.48 6.89
CA THR A 723 -12.64 22.37 6.08
C THR A 723 -11.21 21.83 5.98
N VAL A 724 -10.45 22.38 5.03
CA VAL A 724 -8.99 22.20 4.95
C VAL A 724 -8.34 23.38 5.66
N THR A 725 -8.24 23.28 6.98
CA THR A 725 -7.66 24.31 7.84
C THR A 725 -6.21 23.99 8.17
N LEU A 726 -5.33 24.98 7.99
CA LEU A 726 -3.90 24.89 8.31
C LEU A 726 -3.51 26.04 9.23
N TYR A 727 -2.64 25.75 10.19
CA TYR A 727 -2.06 26.73 11.09
C TYR A 727 -0.65 27.15 10.65
N ASP A 728 -0.26 28.34 11.07
CA ASP A 728 1.09 28.91 10.95
C ASP A 728 1.41 29.55 12.30
N ASN A 729 1.63 28.68 13.28
CA ASN A 729 2.05 29.06 14.62
C ASN A 729 3.58 29.04 14.66
N ARG A 730 4.19 29.98 15.38
CA ARG A 730 5.64 29.97 15.59
C ARG A 730 6.05 30.75 16.82
N VAL A 731 7.13 30.32 17.46
CA VAL A 731 7.79 31.10 18.51
C VAL A 731 8.85 31.99 17.88
N THR A 732 8.68 33.30 18.01
CA THR A 732 9.66 34.28 17.50
C THR A 732 10.70 34.67 18.54
N ALA A 733 10.38 34.54 19.84
CA ALA A 733 11.33 34.71 20.93
C ALA A 733 10.93 33.88 22.16
N ALA A 734 11.93 33.32 22.86
CA ALA A 734 11.75 32.65 24.14
C ALA A 734 12.89 33.05 25.10
N THR A 735 12.54 33.68 26.22
CA THR A 735 13.50 34.12 27.23
C THR A 735 13.16 33.58 28.62
N VAL A 736 14.18 33.38 29.45
CA VAL A 736 14.04 32.99 30.86
C VAL A 736 14.69 34.02 31.76
N SER A 737 14.03 34.33 32.87
CA SER A 737 14.57 35.11 33.98
C SER A 737 14.40 34.35 35.31
N PRO A 738 15.48 34.10 36.07
CA PRO A 738 15.36 33.52 37.40
C PRO A 738 14.71 34.51 38.36
N ARG A 739 13.89 34.01 39.28
CA ARG A 739 13.19 34.79 40.31
C ARG A 739 13.87 34.62 41.67
N ALA A 740 13.63 35.59 42.56
CA ALA A 740 14.17 35.55 43.92
C ALA A 740 13.61 34.40 44.78
N ASP A 741 12.45 33.85 44.42
CA ASP A 741 11.80 32.70 45.07
C ASP A 741 12.33 31.34 44.57
N GLY A 742 13.33 31.33 43.69
CA GLY A 742 13.94 30.12 43.12
C GLY A 742 13.20 29.56 41.89
N LYS A 743 12.12 30.21 41.44
CA LYS A 743 11.38 29.85 40.21
C LYS A 743 11.93 30.58 38.99
N PHE A 744 11.39 30.26 37.82
CA PHE A 744 11.81 30.82 36.53
C PHE A 744 10.62 31.41 35.78
N ASP A 745 10.71 32.67 35.37
CA ASP A 745 9.75 33.26 34.44
C ASP A 745 10.22 33.02 33.01
N VAL A 746 9.39 32.32 32.23
CA VAL A 746 9.58 32.08 30.81
C VAL A 746 8.68 33.02 30.03
N THR A 747 9.26 33.92 29.24
CA THR A 747 8.53 34.84 28.36
C THR A 747 8.63 34.35 26.92
N LEU A 748 7.47 34.12 26.30
CA LEU A 748 7.31 33.67 24.92
C LEU A 748 6.67 34.78 24.09
N THR A 749 7.26 35.10 22.94
CA THR A 749 6.61 35.86 21.87
C THR A 749 6.21 34.88 20.77
N ILE A 750 4.91 34.79 20.51
CA ILE A 750 4.30 33.77 19.66
C ILE A 750 3.51 34.47 18.57
N ASN A 751 3.69 34.05 17.33
CA ASN A 751 2.84 34.46 16.22
C ASN A 751 1.90 33.30 15.88
N THR A 752 0.61 33.57 15.75
CA THR A 752 -0.42 32.58 15.39
C THR A 752 -1.21 33.10 14.21
N ALA A 753 -1.31 32.29 13.16
CA ALA A 753 -2.17 32.55 12.01
C ALA A 753 -2.84 31.26 11.54
N LYS A 754 -3.99 31.40 10.87
CA LYS A 754 -4.79 30.29 10.35
C LYS A 754 -5.24 30.58 8.93
N VAL A 755 -5.22 29.57 8.08
CA VAL A 755 -5.68 29.66 6.69
C VAL A 755 -6.61 28.51 6.34
N ARG A 756 -7.50 28.74 5.39
CA ARG A 756 -8.35 27.72 4.77
C ARG A 756 -8.00 27.57 3.31
N SER A 757 -7.75 26.33 2.90
CA SER A 757 -7.55 25.97 1.50
C SER A 757 -8.87 25.60 0.85
N ASP A 758 -9.13 26.10 -0.36
CA ASP A 758 -10.21 25.62 -1.21
C ASP A 758 -9.78 24.38 -2.05
N GLU A 759 -10.71 23.81 -2.80
CA GLU A 759 -10.51 22.61 -3.65
C GLU A 759 -9.47 22.82 -4.78
N VAL A 760 -9.15 24.07 -5.13
CA VAL A 760 -8.12 24.41 -6.13
C VAL A 760 -6.80 24.82 -5.48
N GLY A 761 -6.73 24.83 -4.15
CA GLY A 761 -5.53 25.08 -3.39
C GLY A 761 -5.23 26.55 -3.11
N ASN A 762 -6.22 27.43 -3.22
CA ASN A 762 -6.07 28.82 -2.77
C ASN A 762 -6.25 28.88 -1.25
N GLU A 763 -5.22 29.38 -0.58
CA GLU A 763 -5.26 29.62 0.86
C GLU A 763 -5.80 31.03 1.15
N THR A 764 -6.84 31.11 1.97
CA THR A 764 -7.43 32.37 2.44
C THR A 764 -7.28 32.47 3.96
N PRO A 765 -6.93 33.66 4.52
CA PRO A 765 -6.86 33.83 5.96
C PRO A 765 -8.17 33.49 6.65
N ALA A 766 -8.10 32.74 7.75
CA ALA A 766 -9.21 32.43 8.63
C ALA A 766 -8.92 33.01 10.03
N PRO A 767 -9.93 33.59 10.71
CA PRO A 767 -9.69 34.26 11.98
C PRO A 767 -9.34 33.25 13.08
N ILE A 768 -8.44 33.65 13.97
CA ILE A 768 -8.21 33.03 15.27
C ILE A 768 -8.83 33.95 16.33
N ASN A 769 -9.90 33.51 16.99
CA ASN A 769 -10.68 34.31 17.92
C ASN A 769 -10.69 33.71 19.33
N GLN A 770 -9.67 34.04 20.14
CA GLN A 770 -9.53 33.52 21.51
C GLN A 770 -9.49 31.98 21.52
N GLU A 771 -8.89 31.39 20.50
CA GLU A 771 -8.78 29.94 20.38
C GLU A 771 -7.72 29.44 21.34
N GLU A 772 -8.07 28.40 22.08
CA GLU A 772 -7.19 27.82 23.08
C GLU A 772 -6.15 26.94 22.38
N ILE A 773 -4.87 27.25 22.54
CA ILE A 773 -3.76 26.43 22.00
C ILE A 773 -2.80 26.12 23.15
N ASP A 774 -2.30 24.89 23.18
CA ASP A 774 -1.36 24.48 24.22
C ASP A 774 -0.05 25.24 24.14
N VAL A 775 0.45 25.67 25.30
CA VAL A 775 1.83 26.16 25.47
C VAL A 775 2.57 25.16 26.35
N GLY A 776 3.73 24.72 25.88
CA GLY A 776 4.60 23.76 26.53
C GLY A 776 5.92 24.38 26.99
N ILE A 777 6.44 23.93 28.14
CA ILE A 777 7.80 24.24 28.59
C ILE A 777 8.48 22.94 28.99
N TYR A 778 9.71 22.75 28.51
CA TYR A 778 10.54 21.57 28.74
C TYR A 778 11.73 21.90 29.64
N ASN A 779 12.19 20.93 30.43
CA ASN A 779 13.45 21.00 31.16
C ASN A 779 14.64 20.46 30.32
N ALA A 780 15.85 20.44 30.90
CA ALA A 780 17.07 20.00 30.19
C ALA A 780 17.02 18.52 29.76
N GLU A 781 16.26 17.68 30.47
CA GLU A 781 16.05 16.26 30.16
C GLU A 781 15.02 16.05 29.04
N GLY A 782 14.41 17.12 28.51
CA GLY A 782 13.37 17.02 27.48
C GLY A 782 12.00 16.61 28.03
N LYS A 783 11.81 16.62 29.34
CA LYS A 783 10.51 16.39 29.98
C LYS A 783 9.68 17.67 29.98
N LEU A 784 8.41 17.52 29.64
CA LEU A 784 7.43 18.60 29.71
C LEU A 784 7.12 18.93 31.18
N ILE A 785 7.46 20.14 31.62
CA ILE A 785 7.25 20.65 32.98
C ILE A 785 6.06 21.61 33.09
N TYR A 786 5.55 22.06 31.95
CA TYR A 786 4.33 22.85 31.82
C TYR A 786 3.64 22.47 30.52
N LEU A 787 2.32 22.23 30.59
CA LEU A 787 1.46 22.07 29.43
C LEU A 787 0.07 22.58 29.79
N LYS A 788 -0.32 23.72 29.23
CA LYS A 788 -1.68 24.28 29.40
C LYS A 788 -2.11 25.02 28.16
N LYS A 789 -3.42 25.00 27.92
CA LYS A 789 -4.08 25.81 26.90
C LYS A 789 -4.09 27.29 27.29
N HIS A 790 -3.75 28.15 26.35
CA HIS A 790 -3.86 29.61 26.46
C HIS A 790 -4.67 30.16 25.27
N PRO A 791 -5.47 31.21 25.46
CA PRO A 791 -6.23 31.82 24.38
C PRO A 791 -5.32 32.66 23.48
N PHE A 792 -5.45 32.48 22.17
CA PHE A 792 -4.74 33.25 21.16
C PHE A 792 -5.71 33.97 20.22
N SER A 793 -5.24 35.09 19.68
CA SER A 793 -5.88 35.81 18.58
C SER A 793 -4.87 35.98 17.46
N ASP A 794 -5.38 36.18 16.23
CA ASP A 794 -4.53 36.33 15.05
C ASP A 794 -3.43 37.39 15.23
N GLY A 795 -2.22 37.05 14.81
CA GLY A 795 -1.04 37.90 14.96
C GLY A 795 -0.14 37.53 16.14
N THR A 796 0.49 38.53 16.75
CA THR A 796 1.56 38.34 17.74
C THR A 796 1.07 38.51 19.17
N SER A 797 1.33 37.53 20.02
CA SER A 797 1.01 37.51 21.45
C SER A 797 2.28 37.33 22.29
N THR A 798 2.28 37.88 23.51
CA THR A 798 3.37 37.66 24.48
C THR A 798 2.80 37.05 25.76
N LEU A 799 3.38 35.94 26.21
CA LEU A 799 2.98 35.24 27.43
C LEU A 799 4.17 35.12 28.37
N THR A 800 3.93 35.28 29.67
CA THR A 800 4.94 34.98 30.71
C THR A 800 4.39 33.92 31.63
N ILE A 801 5.15 32.84 31.80
CA ILE A 801 4.74 31.65 32.54
C ILE A 801 5.82 31.34 33.57
N THR A 802 5.43 31.19 34.83
CA THR A 802 6.34 30.82 35.91
C THR A 802 6.41 29.30 36.07
N VAL A 803 7.61 28.75 36.09
CA VAL A 803 7.88 27.31 36.30
C VAL A 803 8.85 27.08 37.46
N ASP A 804 8.72 25.93 38.12
CA ASP A 804 9.51 25.57 39.31
C ASP A 804 10.88 24.95 38.97
N GLN A 805 11.11 24.60 37.71
CA GLN A 805 12.33 23.94 37.24
C GLN A 805 13.00 24.77 36.13
N PRO A 806 14.34 24.67 35.98
CA PRO A 806 15.05 25.34 34.90
C PRO A 806 14.52 24.92 33.52
N PRO A 807 14.03 25.86 32.69
CA PRO A 807 13.53 25.57 31.36
C PRO A 807 14.67 25.48 30.33
N SER A 808 14.53 24.59 29.35
CA SER A 808 15.46 24.44 28.22
C SER A 808 14.84 24.91 26.89
N ARG A 809 13.58 24.58 26.67
CA ARG A 809 12.81 24.87 25.45
C ARG A 809 11.36 25.18 25.82
N ALA A 810 10.70 26.00 25.02
CA ALA A 810 9.30 26.34 25.23
C ALA A 810 8.62 26.67 23.89
N GLY A 811 7.33 26.42 23.79
CA GLY A 811 6.63 26.44 22.51
C GLY A 811 5.11 26.44 22.58
N ILE A 812 4.51 26.69 21.43
CA ILE A 812 3.07 26.54 21.16
C ILE A 812 2.82 25.21 20.45
N ASP A 813 1.68 24.57 20.72
CA ASP A 813 1.31 23.25 20.22
C ASP A 813 2.47 22.22 20.29
N PRO A 814 3.05 22.02 21.49
CA PRO A 814 4.25 21.20 21.69
C PRO A 814 4.07 19.71 21.38
N LEU A 815 2.82 19.26 21.23
CA LEU A 815 2.45 17.88 20.92
C LEU A 815 1.95 17.70 19.49
N HIS A 816 2.00 18.75 18.66
CA HIS A 816 1.63 18.71 17.25
C HIS A 816 0.18 18.30 17.01
N LYS A 817 -0.76 18.78 17.85
CA LYS A 817 -2.19 18.47 17.77
C LYS A 817 -2.88 19.20 16.63
N LEU A 818 -2.38 20.37 16.26
CA LEU A 818 -2.91 21.19 15.18
C LEU A 818 -2.15 20.91 13.89
N ILE A 819 -2.84 21.07 12.77
CA ILE A 819 -2.24 20.90 11.44
C ILE A 819 -1.43 22.15 11.09
N ASP A 820 -0.24 22.26 11.69
CA ASP A 820 0.70 23.35 11.42
C ASP A 820 1.50 23.08 10.14
N LYS A 821 1.74 24.11 9.33
CA LYS A 821 2.53 23.99 8.09
C LYS A 821 4.02 23.79 8.34
N LEU A 822 4.54 24.31 9.45
CA LEU A 822 5.97 24.29 9.79
C LEU A 822 6.16 23.97 11.28
N PRO A 823 5.75 22.78 11.76
CA PRO A 823 5.75 22.42 13.18
C PRO A 823 7.13 22.46 13.88
N ASP A 824 8.23 22.66 13.15
CA ASP A 824 9.58 22.77 13.70
C ASP A 824 9.87 24.12 14.35
N ASP A 825 9.15 25.20 13.98
CA ASP A 825 9.31 26.53 14.57
C ASP A 825 8.30 26.84 15.70
N ASN A 826 7.46 25.85 16.03
CA ASN A 826 6.56 25.86 17.20
C ASN A 826 7.29 25.90 18.54
N ILE A 827 8.52 25.40 18.62
CA ILE A 827 9.31 25.30 19.86
C ILE A 827 10.67 25.96 19.66
N ALA A 828 11.05 26.83 20.59
CA ALA A 828 12.36 27.48 20.61
C ALA A 828 13.16 27.15 21.88
N GLY A 829 14.49 27.20 21.76
CA GLY A 829 15.39 27.20 22.93
C GLY A 829 15.20 28.47 23.75
N VAL A 830 15.15 28.33 25.08
CA VAL A 830 14.98 29.48 25.96
C VAL A 830 16.34 30.10 26.28
N SER A 831 16.47 31.41 26.10
CA SER A 831 17.72 32.15 26.32
C SER A 831 17.63 33.07 27.53
N ALA A 832 18.74 33.38 28.20
CA ALA A 832 18.72 34.34 29.31
C ALA A 832 18.24 35.70 28.80
N GLY A 833 17.19 36.25 29.42
CA GLY A 833 16.72 37.59 29.10
C GLY A 833 17.83 38.61 29.32
N ARG A 834 18.16 39.43 28.30
CA ARG A 834 19.03 40.58 28.50
C ARG A 834 18.31 41.55 29.44
N THR A 835 18.76 41.63 30.69
CA THR A 835 18.48 42.78 31.53
C THR A 835 19.27 43.95 30.95
N ASP A 836 18.66 44.70 30.03
CA ASP A 836 19.17 46.01 29.64
C ASP A 836 19.02 46.91 30.87
N GLY A 837 20.07 46.92 31.70
CA GLY A 837 20.20 47.81 32.84
C GLY A 837 20.19 49.24 32.33
N VAL A 838 19.09 49.95 32.62
CA VAL A 838 19.04 51.40 32.63
C VAL A 838 20.02 51.86 33.72
N GLY A 839 21.19 52.34 33.30
CA GLY A 839 22.12 53.12 34.11
C GLY A 839 21.81 54.60 34.02
#